data_AF-A0A668AHR1-F1
#
_entry.id   AF-A0A668AHR1-F1
#
_cell.length_a   1.000
_cell.length_b   1.000
_cell.length_c   1.000
_cell.angle_alpha   90.00
_cell.angle_beta   90.00
_cell.angle_gamma   90.00
#
_symmetry.space_group_name_H-M   'P 1'
#
loop_
_entity.id
_entity.type
_entity.pdbx_description
1 polymer ?
#
loop_
_entity_poly.entity_id
_entity_poly.type
_entity_poly.pdbx_seq_one_letter_code
_entity_poly.pdbx_strand_id
1 'polypeptide(L)'
;MASDDTERVIVIESVRQRLRHLILVDQVLDLIHSIGNDQKELIRNKARNESNTAAVDLLINTVIKTPHHDGWFMEFVDALKNGGCQHAADYVEAKFPDPTEEADNDACVLFIQLMSPSLLDRLKTSDVCAHCFSEGIISKEDKENIEAEEKNSGNRKGARALLTRIVRGRPGWFSTFLKVLRDTECWPVYYELTGETQDNGKEVAQCGLNMSLCVWLGETDGLPPLTDEPAGSDVTAEEGPAGAQAPDNLECLDSSVTEETGDEATDGTDMAAAGGPKRADIVLRDYQMDAARPALEGKNIIVCLPTGSGKTRVAVYITREHLDSRRREGRSGKVVVLVNKVPLVEQHFSTEFRPFLKHAYKVERVSGDSPLKISFTEIVKKNDVIICTAQILENFLDNKDDEGVQLSDLTLIVIDECHHTKKGEVYNHIMMRYLKQKHKNVQLKKEQKKTVPIPQILGLTASPGVGGATKMDKAEEHILQDPFGDVIKKIMNAIHIHASLSPTCDLGSQNYEQWVVQKERKAVKDEDHKVRVCVEHLRKYNEGLQLSNTIRMWDAFGFLNKYQEEEMKKKVAPEEDEPIQITDTERFLFNLFKENKKELQTLAGQPQFENKSLSELRRIILHEFTSRDSARGIIFTRTRCSAMALSQWIQENSKFSDVGVKASYVIGGGDQSNVKPMTAAEQKDVLNKFRNGEVNLLIATTVAEEGLDIPQCNFVIRYGLVTNEIAMIQAEGRARAEDSSYTLVEVKGSAVAEKESINEYRKDMMSKAIAKIKRPFSEAVFLHQIMTLQFQAIMEERVRKTKKKQKDRKSSSPSEVKFTCRGCSSHVCNGDDIQIIENMHRVNVSPHFGKLFIRKENTSLQERLLDYETNVFIACKICGQRWGSMMLFHGLEFPCLHVKNFVVAYNGKKISNCTRWNELAIQFPALDYVHHASQVVQSSDDEDTQ
;
A
#
# COMPACT_ATOMS: atom_id res chain seq x y z
N MET A 1 -46.51 -41.47 14.46
CA MET A 1 -46.63 -42.05 13.10
C MET A 1 -46.77 -40.88 12.11
N ALA A 2 -47.19 -41.07 10.85
CA ALA A 2 -47.03 -40.14 9.70
C ALA A 2 -46.47 -38.69 9.89
N SER A 3 -47.02 -37.83 10.77
CA SER A 3 -46.44 -36.51 11.08
C SER A 3 -45.02 -36.62 11.68
N ASP A 4 -44.89 -37.46 12.69
CA ASP A 4 -43.68 -37.72 13.48
C ASP A 4 -42.56 -38.34 12.61
N ASP A 5 -42.92 -39.27 11.72
CA ASP A 5 -41.99 -39.81 10.71
C ASP A 5 -41.52 -38.73 9.72
N THR A 6 -42.41 -37.81 9.33
CA THR A 6 -42.07 -36.69 8.43
C THR A 6 -41.13 -35.70 9.11
N GLU A 7 -41.38 -35.37 10.38
CA GLU A 7 -40.53 -34.50 11.20
C GLU A 7 -39.13 -35.11 11.38
N ARG A 8 -39.04 -36.42 11.67
CA ARG A 8 -37.76 -37.15 11.78
C ARG A 8 -36.94 -37.15 10.49
N VAL A 9 -37.59 -37.35 9.34
CA VAL A 9 -36.92 -37.26 8.03
C VAL A 9 -36.42 -35.84 7.74
N ILE A 10 -37.19 -34.80 8.10
CA ILE A 10 -36.79 -33.39 7.97
C ILE A 10 -35.56 -33.08 8.84
N VAL A 11 -35.51 -33.56 10.08
CA VAL A 11 -34.33 -33.42 10.95
C VAL A 11 -33.10 -34.05 10.29
N ILE A 12 -33.17 -35.33 9.91
CA ILE A 12 -32.04 -36.06 9.29
C ILE A 12 -31.55 -35.38 8.00
N GLU A 13 -32.45 -34.88 7.15
CA GLU A 13 -32.07 -34.13 5.95
C GLU A 13 -31.38 -32.80 6.29
N SER A 14 -31.91 -32.05 7.27
CA SER A 14 -31.33 -30.75 7.67
C SER A 14 -29.89 -30.87 8.18
N VAL A 15 -29.56 -31.95 8.89
CA VAL A 15 -28.21 -32.21 9.44
C VAL A 15 -27.32 -33.08 8.54
N ARG A 16 -27.80 -33.50 7.36
CA ARG A 16 -27.10 -34.44 6.46
C ARG A 16 -25.62 -34.10 6.23
N GLN A 17 -25.28 -32.82 6.12
CA GLN A 17 -23.89 -32.38 5.92
C GLN A 17 -22.98 -32.69 7.11
N ARG A 18 -23.47 -32.57 8.35
CA ARG A 18 -22.73 -33.01 9.55
C ARG A 18 -22.61 -34.53 9.60
N LEU A 19 -23.71 -35.24 9.34
CA LEU A 19 -23.74 -36.71 9.36
C LEU A 19 -22.74 -37.35 8.38
N ARG A 20 -22.57 -36.79 7.17
CA ARG A 20 -21.53 -37.20 6.19
C ARG A 20 -20.12 -37.30 6.79
N HIS A 21 -19.79 -36.42 7.72
CA HIS A 21 -18.46 -36.35 8.34
C HIS A 21 -18.39 -37.15 9.64
N LEU A 22 -19.47 -37.23 10.42
CA LEU A 22 -19.51 -37.91 11.72
C LEU A 22 -19.78 -39.43 11.65
N ILE A 23 -20.42 -39.94 10.60
CA ILE A 23 -20.75 -41.38 10.47
C ILE A 23 -19.59 -42.17 9.82
N LEU A 24 -19.25 -43.33 10.39
CA LEU A 24 -18.45 -44.37 9.75
C LEU A 24 -19.36 -45.54 9.33
N VAL A 25 -19.45 -45.78 8.03
CA VAL A 25 -20.43 -46.70 7.45
C VAL A 25 -20.21 -48.14 7.90
N ASP A 26 -18.97 -48.60 7.91
CA ASP A 26 -18.64 -50.00 8.22
C ASP A 26 -18.97 -50.40 9.67
N GLN A 27 -19.12 -49.45 10.59
CA GLN A 27 -19.47 -49.68 12.01
C GLN A 27 -20.98 -49.62 12.26
N VAL A 28 -21.73 -48.87 11.45
CA VAL A 28 -23.17 -48.60 11.65
C VAL A 28 -24.05 -49.49 10.77
N LEU A 29 -23.60 -49.81 9.55
CA LEU A 29 -24.42 -50.46 8.51
C LEU A 29 -24.95 -51.85 8.92
N ASP A 30 -24.16 -52.63 9.66
CA ASP A 30 -24.57 -53.98 10.05
C ASP A 30 -25.52 -54.02 11.25
N LEU A 31 -25.50 -52.98 12.09
CA LEU A 31 -26.37 -52.79 13.25
C LEU A 31 -27.81 -52.38 12.88
N ILE A 32 -28.04 -51.90 11.66
CA ILE A 32 -29.38 -51.61 11.13
C ILE A 32 -29.90 -52.89 10.45
N HIS A 33 -30.83 -53.60 11.09
CA HIS A 33 -31.35 -54.88 10.61
C HIS A 33 -32.40 -54.73 9.49
N SER A 34 -33.10 -53.60 9.42
CA SER A 34 -34.10 -53.31 8.39
C SER A 34 -33.54 -53.14 6.97
N ILE A 35 -32.23 -52.88 6.81
CA ILE A 35 -31.58 -52.77 5.50
C ILE A 35 -31.23 -54.16 4.97
N GLY A 36 -31.89 -54.58 3.88
CA GLY A 36 -31.62 -55.87 3.22
C GLY A 36 -30.18 -56.00 2.69
N ASN A 37 -29.66 -57.23 2.70
CA ASN A 37 -28.25 -57.55 2.39
C ASN A 37 -27.74 -56.96 1.07
N ASP A 38 -28.55 -56.97 0.01
CA ASP A 38 -28.18 -56.41 -1.30
C ASP A 38 -27.91 -54.89 -1.23
N GLN A 39 -28.69 -54.16 -0.41
CA GLN A 39 -28.48 -52.74 -0.16
C GLN A 39 -27.27 -52.51 0.74
N LYS A 40 -27.03 -53.37 1.75
CA LYS A 40 -25.79 -53.32 2.55
C LYS A 40 -24.56 -53.48 1.66
N GLU A 41 -24.53 -54.47 0.79
CA GLU A 41 -23.36 -54.69 -0.08
C GLU A 41 -23.22 -53.61 -1.17
N LEU A 42 -24.31 -53.01 -1.64
CA LEU A 42 -24.24 -51.79 -2.48
C LEU A 42 -23.59 -50.62 -1.72
N ILE A 43 -23.96 -50.40 -0.46
CA ILE A 43 -23.39 -49.34 0.40
C ILE A 43 -21.90 -49.63 0.70
N ARG A 44 -21.51 -50.87 1.05
CA ARG A 44 -20.10 -51.26 1.24
C ARG A 44 -19.28 -51.07 -0.04
N ASN A 45 -19.80 -51.44 -1.20
CA ASN A 45 -19.11 -51.22 -2.48
C ASN A 45 -18.94 -49.73 -2.80
N LYS A 46 -19.88 -48.86 -2.40
CA LYS A 46 -19.71 -47.41 -2.51
C LYS A 46 -18.64 -46.86 -1.54
N ALA A 47 -18.53 -47.42 -0.33
CA ALA A 47 -17.47 -47.06 0.62
C ALA A 47 -16.08 -47.46 0.11
N ARG A 48 -15.95 -48.67 -0.45
CA ARG A 48 -14.70 -49.21 -1.03
C ARG A 48 -14.25 -48.48 -2.30
N ASN A 49 -15.18 -48.12 -3.19
CA ASN A 49 -14.85 -47.61 -4.53
C ASN A 49 -14.87 -46.08 -4.67
N GLU A 50 -15.60 -45.36 -3.82
CA GLU A 50 -15.70 -43.89 -3.87
C GLU A 50 -15.16 -43.23 -2.60
N SER A 51 -15.91 -43.32 -1.50
CA SER A 51 -15.55 -42.78 -0.18
C SER A 51 -16.58 -43.15 0.89
N ASN A 52 -16.18 -43.16 2.16
CA ASN A 52 -17.12 -43.25 3.29
C ASN A 52 -18.21 -42.18 3.19
N THR A 53 -17.86 -40.92 2.92
CA THR A 53 -18.81 -39.79 2.75
C THR A 53 -19.90 -40.09 1.71
N ALA A 54 -19.54 -40.65 0.55
CA ALA A 54 -20.49 -40.99 -0.51
C ALA A 54 -21.35 -42.23 -0.16
N ALA A 55 -20.82 -43.12 0.68
CA ALA A 55 -21.58 -44.25 1.23
C ALA A 55 -22.53 -43.82 2.36
N VAL A 56 -22.17 -42.84 3.20
CA VAL A 56 -23.07 -42.24 4.21
C VAL A 56 -24.29 -41.61 3.53
N ASP A 57 -24.11 -40.90 2.41
CA ASP A 57 -25.26 -40.38 1.65
C ASP A 57 -26.22 -41.48 1.18
N LEU A 58 -25.69 -42.61 0.70
CA LEU A 58 -26.50 -43.73 0.24
C LEU A 58 -27.17 -44.49 1.41
N LEU A 59 -26.48 -44.57 2.55
CA LEU A 59 -27.02 -45.10 3.80
C LEU A 59 -28.20 -44.24 4.28
N ILE A 60 -28.02 -42.92 4.40
CA ILE A 60 -29.09 -41.98 4.78
C ILE A 60 -30.26 -42.09 3.80
N ASN A 61 -29.99 -42.10 2.48
CA ASN A 61 -31.04 -42.24 1.45
C ASN A 61 -31.81 -43.56 1.54
N THR A 62 -31.18 -44.63 2.03
CA THR A 62 -31.84 -45.93 2.26
C THR A 62 -32.67 -45.91 3.55
N VAL A 63 -32.18 -45.27 4.61
CA VAL A 63 -32.86 -45.17 5.92
C VAL A 63 -34.10 -44.27 5.84
N ILE A 64 -34.02 -43.10 5.19
CA ILE A 64 -35.14 -42.16 5.06
C ILE A 64 -36.18 -42.57 3.99
N LYS A 65 -36.04 -43.77 3.40
CA LYS A 65 -36.91 -44.22 2.31
C LYS A 65 -38.23 -44.78 2.86
N THR A 66 -39.33 -44.17 2.43
CA THR A 66 -40.69 -44.63 2.77
C THR A 66 -41.13 -45.84 1.91
N PRO A 67 -42.05 -46.69 2.40
CA PRO A 67 -42.61 -46.70 3.75
C PRO A 67 -41.61 -47.26 4.79
N HIS A 68 -41.64 -46.69 6.00
CA HIS A 68 -40.84 -47.17 7.12
C HIS A 68 -41.52 -48.33 7.85
N HIS A 69 -40.78 -49.03 8.71
CA HIS A 69 -41.30 -49.97 9.70
C HIS A 69 -41.42 -49.30 11.08
N ASP A 70 -42.28 -49.82 11.94
CA ASP A 70 -42.43 -49.30 13.31
C ASP A 70 -41.12 -49.43 14.10
N GLY A 71 -40.55 -48.29 14.52
CA GLY A 71 -39.29 -48.23 15.28
C GLY A 71 -38.04 -47.85 14.49
N TRP A 72 -38.12 -47.69 13.16
CA TRP A 72 -36.96 -47.42 12.27
C TRP A 72 -35.99 -46.32 12.75
N PHE A 73 -36.53 -45.25 13.32
CA PHE A 73 -35.73 -44.12 13.80
C PHE A 73 -34.93 -44.47 15.06
N MET A 74 -35.52 -45.28 15.96
CA MET A 74 -34.80 -45.80 17.12
C MET A 74 -33.74 -46.81 16.69
N GLU A 75 -34.05 -47.71 15.74
CA GLU A 75 -33.06 -48.62 15.15
C GLU A 75 -31.86 -47.84 14.58
N PHE A 76 -32.10 -46.77 13.82
CA PHE A 76 -31.02 -45.95 13.26
C PHE A 76 -30.22 -45.18 14.34
N VAL A 77 -30.91 -44.57 15.31
CA VAL A 77 -30.25 -43.84 16.42
C VAL A 77 -29.44 -44.78 17.31
N ASP A 78 -29.94 -45.97 17.60
CA ASP A 78 -29.24 -46.95 18.43
C ASP A 78 -28.12 -47.63 17.64
N ALA A 79 -28.26 -47.85 16.34
CA ALA A 79 -27.14 -48.25 15.47
C ALA A 79 -26.02 -47.20 15.44
N LEU A 80 -26.35 -45.90 15.43
CA LEU A 80 -25.36 -44.82 15.54
C LEU A 80 -24.67 -44.80 16.91
N LYS A 81 -25.41 -44.97 18.01
CA LYS A 81 -24.85 -45.00 19.38
C LYS A 81 -23.95 -46.21 19.61
N ASN A 82 -24.37 -47.38 19.14
CA ASN A 82 -23.64 -48.65 19.31
C ASN A 82 -22.43 -48.73 18.37
N GLY A 83 -22.55 -48.30 17.11
CA GLY A 83 -21.47 -48.23 16.13
C GLY A 83 -20.52 -47.04 16.29
N GLY A 84 -20.23 -46.63 17.54
CA GLY A 84 -19.29 -45.56 17.91
C GLY A 84 -19.69 -44.11 17.52
N CYS A 85 -20.64 -43.92 16.62
CA CYS A 85 -21.03 -42.65 16.02
C CYS A 85 -21.95 -41.80 16.93
N GLN A 86 -21.67 -41.73 18.24
CA GLN A 86 -22.53 -41.06 19.23
C GLN A 86 -22.82 -39.60 18.90
N HIS A 87 -21.80 -38.84 18.46
CA HIS A 87 -21.97 -37.44 18.06
C HIS A 87 -22.94 -37.30 16.86
N ALA A 88 -22.96 -38.25 15.93
CA ALA A 88 -23.94 -38.27 14.84
C ALA A 88 -25.36 -38.58 15.37
N ALA A 89 -25.49 -39.46 16.37
CA ALA A 89 -26.78 -39.73 17.01
C ALA A 89 -27.36 -38.48 17.70
N ASP A 90 -26.52 -37.65 18.33
CA ASP A 90 -26.96 -36.39 18.96
C ASP A 90 -27.60 -35.43 17.93
N TYR A 91 -26.98 -35.23 16.76
CA TYR A 91 -27.57 -34.44 15.67
C TYR A 91 -28.89 -35.05 15.14
N VAL A 92 -29.02 -36.38 15.09
CA VAL A 92 -30.28 -37.05 14.69
C VAL A 92 -31.37 -36.89 15.76
N GLU A 93 -31.01 -36.91 17.05
CA GLU A 93 -31.89 -36.62 18.19
C GLU A 93 -32.12 -35.10 18.41
N ALA A 94 -31.67 -34.24 17.48
CA ALA A 94 -31.74 -32.77 17.53
C ALA A 94 -31.07 -32.12 18.77
N LYS A 95 -30.08 -32.79 19.36
CA LYS A 95 -29.26 -32.33 20.49
C LYS A 95 -28.01 -31.61 19.97
N PHE A 96 -28.17 -30.38 19.52
CA PHE A 96 -27.06 -29.60 18.97
C PHE A 96 -26.19 -28.98 20.09
N PRO A 97 -24.85 -28.94 19.93
CA PRO A 97 -23.97 -28.17 20.82
C PRO A 97 -24.19 -26.66 20.66
N ASP A 98 -23.59 -25.85 21.55
CA ASP A 98 -23.61 -24.39 21.34
C ASP A 98 -22.86 -24.02 20.05
N PRO A 99 -23.31 -23.03 19.24
CA PRO A 99 -22.62 -22.63 18.01
C PRO A 99 -21.15 -22.21 18.19
N THR A 100 -20.76 -21.77 19.39
CA THR A 100 -19.36 -21.46 19.75
C THR A 100 -18.56 -22.76 19.93
N GLU A 101 -19.08 -23.71 20.69
CA GLU A 101 -18.47 -25.03 20.91
C GLU A 101 -18.39 -25.83 19.60
N GLU A 102 -19.39 -25.71 18.72
CA GLU A 102 -19.40 -26.32 17.40
C GLU A 102 -18.28 -25.75 16.51
N ALA A 103 -18.10 -24.42 16.52
CA ALA A 103 -17.08 -23.72 15.74
C ALA A 103 -15.65 -24.00 16.25
N ASP A 104 -15.43 -24.02 17.56
CA ASP A 104 -14.13 -24.36 18.15
C ASP A 104 -13.79 -25.86 17.94
N ASN A 105 -14.80 -26.74 17.98
CA ASN A 105 -14.65 -28.14 17.60
C ASN A 105 -14.27 -28.30 16.12
N ASP A 106 -14.97 -27.62 15.20
CA ASP A 106 -14.62 -27.61 13.77
C ASP A 106 -13.19 -27.11 13.52
N ALA A 107 -12.75 -26.08 14.25
CA ALA A 107 -11.38 -25.59 14.17
C ALA A 107 -10.35 -26.65 14.62
N CYS A 108 -10.61 -27.38 15.72
CA CYS A 108 -9.77 -28.49 16.18
C CYS A 108 -9.72 -29.65 15.17
N VAL A 109 -10.87 -29.99 14.56
CA VAL A 109 -10.99 -31.03 13.52
C VAL A 109 -10.15 -30.65 12.29
N LEU A 110 -10.26 -29.40 11.82
CA LEU A 110 -9.47 -28.90 10.70
C LEU A 110 -7.97 -28.84 11.03
N PHE A 111 -7.60 -28.48 12.25
CA PHE A 111 -6.21 -28.44 12.70
C PHE A 111 -5.55 -29.83 12.65
N ILE A 112 -6.19 -30.86 13.24
CA ILE A 112 -5.68 -32.24 13.15
C ILE A 112 -5.63 -32.74 11.71
N GLN A 113 -6.62 -32.42 10.86
CA GLN A 113 -6.59 -32.80 9.43
C GLN A 113 -5.44 -32.13 8.66
N LEU A 114 -5.11 -30.87 8.98
CA LEU A 114 -4.00 -30.12 8.37
C LEU A 114 -2.63 -30.64 8.84
N MET A 115 -2.48 -30.91 10.13
CA MET A 115 -1.22 -31.37 10.75
C MET A 115 -0.95 -32.86 10.51
N SER A 116 -1.99 -33.68 10.29
CA SER A 116 -1.88 -35.14 10.13
C SER A 116 -0.65 -35.62 9.31
N PRO A 117 -0.29 -35.04 8.14
CA PRO A 117 0.88 -35.50 7.38
C PRO A 117 2.21 -35.57 8.15
N SER A 118 2.45 -34.70 9.14
CA SER A 118 3.64 -34.76 10.01
C SER A 118 3.42 -35.58 11.29
N LEU A 119 2.21 -35.55 11.87
CA LEU A 119 1.89 -36.36 13.06
C LEU A 119 1.96 -37.87 12.79
N LEU A 120 1.59 -38.32 11.59
CA LEU A 120 1.48 -39.74 11.21
C LEU A 120 2.78 -40.56 11.36
N ASP A 121 3.95 -39.92 11.31
CA ASP A 121 5.26 -40.57 11.47
C ASP A 121 5.84 -40.36 12.89
N ARG A 122 5.15 -39.62 13.76
CA ARG A 122 5.59 -39.20 15.11
C ARG A 122 4.74 -39.78 16.24
N LEU A 123 3.51 -40.18 15.95
CA LEU A 123 2.55 -40.72 16.91
C LEU A 123 2.93 -42.15 17.34
N LYS A 124 2.94 -42.41 18.65
CA LYS A 124 3.04 -43.76 19.23
C LYS A 124 1.64 -44.40 19.22
N THR A 125 1.19 -44.99 18.11
CA THR A 125 -0.24 -45.35 17.98
C THR A 125 -0.72 -46.30 19.06
N SER A 126 -0.01 -47.40 19.34
CA SER A 126 -0.47 -48.38 20.35
C SER A 126 -0.65 -47.75 21.75
N ASP A 127 0.33 -46.99 22.23
CA ASP A 127 0.27 -46.32 23.55
C ASP A 127 -0.86 -45.27 23.60
N VAL A 128 -0.92 -44.39 22.60
CA VAL A 128 -1.91 -43.31 22.50
C VAL A 128 -3.32 -43.87 22.32
N CYS A 129 -3.49 -44.93 21.53
CA CYS A 129 -4.77 -45.62 21.34
C CYS A 129 -5.28 -46.25 22.65
N ALA A 130 -4.39 -46.88 23.42
CA ALA A 130 -4.75 -47.46 24.71
C ALA A 130 -5.26 -46.39 25.70
N HIS A 131 -4.64 -45.21 25.74
CA HIS A 131 -5.07 -44.11 26.62
C HIS A 131 -6.25 -43.30 26.06
N CYS A 132 -6.37 -43.11 24.75
CA CYS A 132 -7.58 -42.55 24.13
C CYS A 132 -8.83 -43.40 24.41
N PHE A 133 -8.68 -44.72 24.56
CA PHE A 133 -9.76 -45.61 24.96
C PHE A 133 -10.12 -45.47 26.46
N SER A 134 -9.13 -45.41 27.37
CA SER A 134 -9.42 -45.23 28.80
C SER A 134 -10.02 -43.86 29.14
N GLU A 135 -9.66 -42.83 28.36
CA GLU A 135 -10.23 -41.47 28.47
C GLU A 135 -11.52 -41.29 27.64
N GLY A 136 -12.07 -42.36 27.06
CA GLY A 136 -13.37 -42.35 26.37
C GLY A 136 -13.43 -41.60 25.03
N ILE A 137 -12.28 -41.22 24.45
CA ILE A 137 -12.20 -40.50 23.17
C ILE A 137 -12.56 -41.42 21.98
N ILE A 138 -12.31 -42.72 22.11
CA ILE A 138 -12.61 -43.75 21.09
C ILE A 138 -13.32 -44.95 21.72
N SER A 139 -14.14 -45.66 20.95
CA SER A 139 -14.85 -46.86 21.44
C SER A 139 -13.93 -48.10 21.54
N LYS A 140 -14.43 -49.18 22.15
CA LYS A 140 -13.73 -50.48 22.19
C LYS A 140 -13.50 -51.05 20.79
N GLU A 141 -14.51 -50.92 19.93
CA GLU A 141 -14.43 -51.37 18.54
C GLU A 141 -13.44 -50.50 17.73
N ASP A 142 -13.38 -49.19 17.99
CA ASP A 142 -12.37 -48.33 17.39
C ASP A 142 -10.96 -48.75 17.77
N LYS A 143 -10.72 -49.03 19.06
CA LYS A 143 -9.44 -49.53 19.55
C LYS A 143 -9.05 -50.84 18.85
N GLU A 144 -9.94 -51.84 18.83
CA GLU A 144 -9.68 -53.13 18.20
C GLU A 144 -9.39 -52.99 16.68
N ASN A 145 -10.10 -52.08 15.99
CA ASN A 145 -9.83 -51.76 14.58
C ASN A 145 -8.49 -51.02 14.37
N ILE A 146 -8.11 -50.10 15.26
CA ILE A 146 -6.86 -49.35 15.16
C ILE A 146 -5.66 -50.27 15.42
N GLU A 147 -5.74 -51.12 16.46
CA GLU A 147 -4.71 -52.12 16.78
C GLU A 147 -4.57 -53.15 15.65
N ALA A 148 -5.69 -53.56 15.02
CA ALA A 148 -5.66 -54.44 13.84
C ALA A 148 -5.02 -53.76 12.61
N GLU A 149 -5.36 -52.51 12.31
CA GLU A 149 -4.74 -51.77 11.19
C GLU A 149 -3.26 -51.47 11.46
N GLU A 150 -2.87 -51.12 12.69
CA GLU A 150 -1.47 -50.97 13.08
C GLU A 150 -0.68 -52.27 12.91
N LYS A 151 -1.24 -53.41 13.35
CA LYS A 151 -0.60 -54.72 13.24
C LYS A 151 -0.50 -55.24 11.80
N ASN A 152 -1.50 -54.99 10.97
CA ASN A 152 -1.56 -55.48 9.59
C ASN A 152 -0.87 -54.53 8.59
N SER A 153 -0.79 -53.23 8.90
CA SER A 153 -0.38 -52.18 7.96
C SER A 153 0.66 -51.19 8.49
N GLY A 154 1.11 -51.35 9.74
CA GLY A 154 2.13 -50.54 10.40
C GLY A 154 1.61 -49.27 11.07
N ASN A 155 2.39 -48.75 12.04
CA ASN A 155 2.10 -47.57 12.86
C ASN A 155 1.51 -46.40 12.04
N ARG A 156 2.05 -46.09 10.86
CA ARG A 156 1.57 -44.96 10.02
C ARG A 156 0.10 -45.12 9.56
N LYS A 157 -0.40 -46.34 9.37
CA LYS A 157 -1.82 -46.58 9.05
C LYS A 157 -2.68 -46.63 10.31
N GLY A 158 -2.17 -47.20 11.41
CA GLY A 158 -2.78 -47.10 12.73
C GLY A 158 -3.00 -45.66 13.18
N ALA A 159 -1.97 -44.81 13.13
CA ALA A 159 -2.02 -43.39 13.45
C ALA A 159 -3.07 -42.65 12.60
N ARG A 160 -3.22 -43.04 11.33
CA ARG A 160 -4.27 -42.49 10.46
C ARG A 160 -5.66 -42.92 10.91
N ALA A 161 -5.85 -44.20 11.22
CA ALA A 161 -7.12 -44.71 11.73
C ALA A 161 -7.52 -44.04 13.05
N LEU A 162 -6.55 -43.85 13.97
CA LEU A 162 -6.70 -43.18 15.26
C LEU A 162 -7.09 -41.70 15.10
N LEU A 163 -6.27 -40.90 14.41
CA LEU A 163 -6.57 -39.49 14.16
C LEU A 163 -7.89 -39.30 13.40
N THR A 164 -8.22 -40.20 12.47
CA THR A 164 -9.48 -40.15 11.70
C THR A 164 -10.71 -40.43 12.56
N ARG A 165 -10.57 -41.20 13.66
CA ARG A 165 -11.66 -41.50 14.60
C ARG A 165 -11.82 -40.41 15.65
N ILE A 166 -10.73 -39.97 16.26
CA ILE A 166 -10.70 -38.93 17.30
C ILE A 166 -11.42 -37.65 16.86
N VAL A 167 -11.23 -37.19 15.61
CA VAL A 167 -11.89 -35.99 15.05
C VAL A 167 -13.42 -36.13 14.82
N ARG A 168 -14.04 -37.25 15.20
CA ARG A 168 -15.50 -37.45 15.20
C ARG A 168 -16.12 -37.40 16.60
N GLY A 169 -15.30 -37.29 17.64
CA GLY A 169 -15.77 -37.16 19.02
C GLY A 169 -16.66 -35.93 19.23
N ARG A 170 -17.39 -35.92 20.34
CA ARG A 170 -18.11 -34.74 20.84
C ARG A 170 -17.12 -33.60 21.18
N PRO A 171 -17.56 -32.32 21.21
CA PRO A 171 -16.71 -31.20 21.64
C PRO A 171 -15.96 -31.50 22.94
N GLY A 172 -14.71 -31.04 23.03
CA GLY A 172 -13.79 -31.37 24.13
C GLY A 172 -12.81 -32.53 23.84
N TRP A 173 -12.99 -33.32 22.78
CA TRP A 173 -12.05 -34.41 22.44
C TRP A 173 -10.58 -33.95 22.29
N PHE A 174 -10.35 -32.71 21.85
CA PHE A 174 -9.02 -32.19 21.55
C PHE A 174 -8.19 -31.91 22.83
N SER A 175 -8.80 -31.36 23.88
CA SER A 175 -8.13 -31.16 25.17
C SER A 175 -7.81 -32.49 25.85
N THR A 176 -8.73 -33.46 25.80
CA THR A 176 -8.46 -34.83 26.28
C THR A 176 -7.38 -35.52 25.46
N PHE A 177 -7.31 -35.29 24.14
CA PHE A 177 -6.23 -35.80 23.29
C PHE A 177 -4.87 -35.19 23.64
N LEU A 178 -4.80 -33.87 23.90
CA LEU A 178 -3.57 -33.22 24.39
C LEU A 178 -3.13 -33.75 25.76
N LYS A 179 -4.06 -34.05 26.67
CA LYS A 179 -3.77 -34.77 27.92
C LYS A 179 -3.16 -36.15 27.63
N VAL A 180 -3.81 -36.98 26.81
CA VAL A 180 -3.29 -38.32 26.43
C VAL A 180 -1.89 -38.23 25.82
N LEU A 181 -1.61 -37.24 24.96
CA LEU A 181 -0.28 -37.04 24.38
C LEU A 181 0.79 -36.63 25.40
N ARG A 182 0.41 -35.94 26.47
CA ARG A 182 1.28 -35.64 27.61
C ARG A 182 1.54 -36.89 28.46
N ASP A 183 0.47 -37.61 28.82
CA ASP A 183 0.51 -38.79 29.70
C ASP A 183 1.24 -39.98 29.04
N THR A 184 1.22 -40.08 27.71
CA THR A 184 2.00 -41.07 26.92
C THR A 184 3.42 -40.60 26.56
N GLU A 185 3.89 -39.47 27.07
CA GLU A 185 5.17 -38.84 26.72
C GLU A 185 5.37 -38.71 25.20
N CYS A 186 4.31 -38.34 24.47
CA CYS A 186 4.31 -38.14 23.03
C CYS A 186 4.74 -36.71 22.66
N TRP A 187 5.79 -36.22 23.33
CA TRP A 187 6.25 -34.83 23.32
C TRP A 187 6.42 -34.22 21.91
N PRO A 188 6.96 -34.91 20.89
CA PRO A 188 7.08 -34.33 19.54
C PRO A 188 5.74 -34.01 18.88
N VAL A 189 4.68 -34.76 19.19
CA VAL A 189 3.31 -34.52 18.70
C VAL A 189 2.63 -33.47 19.58
N TYR A 190 2.81 -33.53 20.90
CA TYR A 190 2.28 -32.54 21.83
C TYR A 190 2.80 -31.13 21.50
N TYR A 191 4.12 -30.93 21.42
CA TYR A 191 4.73 -29.64 21.07
C TYR A 191 4.37 -29.16 19.64
N GLU A 192 4.17 -30.08 18.69
CA GLU A 192 3.72 -29.74 17.34
C GLU A 192 2.24 -29.29 17.29
N LEU A 193 1.45 -29.61 18.32
CA LEU A 193 0.06 -29.18 18.47
C LEU A 193 -0.12 -27.97 19.41
N THR A 194 0.72 -27.79 20.44
CA THR A 194 0.63 -26.64 21.37
C THR A 194 1.54 -25.47 21.00
N GLY A 195 2.61 -25.71 20.22
CA GLY A 195 3.61 -24.68 19.87
C GLY A 195 4.63 -24.38 20.99
N GLU A 196 4.59 -25.11 22.11
CA GLU A 196 5.60 -25.05 23.15
C GLU A 196 6.99 -25.49 22.63
N THR A 197 8.06 -24.97 23.24
CA THR A 197 9.44 -25.28 22.83
C THR A 197 10.22 -25.90 23.99
N GLN A 198 11.03 -26.91 23.66
CA GLN A 198 11.75 -27.74 24.62
C GLN A 198 13.05 -27.05 25.10
N ASP A 199 12.95 -26.16 26.08
CA ASP A 199 14.13 -25.48 26.66
C ASP A 199 14.70 -26.23 27.87
N ASN A 200 16.02 -26.43 27.87
CA ASN A 200 16.72 -27.28 28.83
C ASN A 200 17.23 -26.47 30.05
N GLY A 201 16.31 -26.20 30.97
CA GLY A 201 16.59 -26.04 32.40
C GLY A 201 17.74 -25.12 32.81
N LYS A 202 17.49 -23.81 32.84
CA LYS A 202 18.17 -22.87 33.76
C LYS A 202 17.17 -21.87 34.32
N GLU A 203 17.18 -21.71 35.64
CA GLU A 203 16.30 -20.78 36.34
C GLU A 203 16.65 -19.32 35.99
N VAL A 204 15.62 -18.54 35.66
CA VAL A 204 15.67 -17.07 35.62
C VAL A 204 14.53 -16.56 36.51
N ALA A 205 14.85 -15.62 37.40
CA ALA A 205 13.90 -15.15 38.40
C ALA A 205 12.66 -14.47 37.79
N GLN A 206 11.55 -14.54 38.54
CA GLN A 206 10.20 -14.16 38.12
C GLN A 206 10.10 -12.81 37.38
N CYS A 207 9.59 -12.87 36.15
CA CYS A 207 8.84 -11.76 35.55
C CYS A 207 7.43 -12.30 35.23
N GLY A 208 6.40 -11.67 35.80
CA GLY A 208 5.09 -12.31 35.98
C GLY A 208 4.27 -12.53 34.70
N LEU A 209 4.31 -13.75 34.17
CA LEU A 209 3.34 -14.31 33.23
C LEU A 209 2.86 -15.69 33.73
N ASN A 210 1.96 -15.70 34.71
CA ASN A 210 1.24 -16.91 35.08
C ASN A 210 0.22 -17.24 33.98
N MET A 211 0.55 -18.19 33.12
CA MET A 211 -0.38 -18.73 32.12
C MET A 211 -1.36 -19.69 32.81
N SER A 212 -2.44 -19.14 33.36
CA SER A 212 -3.38 -19.85 34.23
C SER A 212 -4.35 -20.79 33.49
N LEU A 213 -3.83 -21.69 32.64
CA LEU A 213 -4.61 -22.70 31.92
C LEU A 213 -4.97 -23.91 32.84
N CYS A 214 -5.47 -23.62 34.04
CA CYS A 214 -5.81 -24.60 35.10
C CYS A 214 -7.10 -24.25 35.86
N VAL A 215 -8.06 -23.58 35.21
CA VAL A 215 -9.46 -23.43 35.65
C VAL A 215 -10.37 -23.62 34.43
N TRP A 216 -11.61 -24.06 34.62
CA TRP A 216 -12.58 -24.46 33.58
C TRP A 216 -12.44 -25.88 33.01
N LEU A 217 -11.99 -26.82 33.83
CA LEU A 217 -12.78 -28.06 34.02
C LEU A 217 -13.52 -27.90 35.35
N GLY A 218 -14.85 -28.08 35.35
CA GLY A 218 -15.70 -27.70 36.47
C GLY A 218 -16.27 -28.91 37.20
N GLU A 219 -16.18 -28.90 38.53
CA GLU A 219 -16.95 -29.75 39.43
C GLU A 219 -17.56 -28.87 40.54
N THR A 220 -18.72 -29.28 41.06
CA THR A 220 -19.47 -28.57 42.10
C THR A 220 -19.84 -29.53 43.22
N ASP A 221 -19.46 -29.23 44.48
CA ASP A 221 -20.27 -29.52 45.67
C ASP A 221 -19.60 -28.98 46.97
N GLY A 222 -20.41 -28.78 48.03
CA GLY A 222 -19.92 -28.68 49.42
C GLY A 222 -20.05 -27.33 50.15
N LEU A 223 -21.09 -27.20 51.00
CA LEU A 223 -21.13 -26.30 52.18
C LEU A 223 -20.34 -26.92 53.37
N PRO A 224 -20.06 -26.25 54.53
CA PRO A 224 -20.75 -25.10 55.17
C PRO A 224 -19.83 -23.95 55.72
N PRO A 225 -20.37 -22.90 56.42
CA PRO A 225 -19.61 -21.70 56.86
C PRO A 225 -19.29 -21.65 58.39
N LEU A 226 -19.00 -20.45 58.93
CA LEU A 226 -18.61 -20.04 60.32
C LEU A 226 -17.07 -20.02 60.56
N THR A 227 -16.41 -19.15 61.38
CA THR A 227 -16.75 -17.92 62.14
C THR A 227 -15.47 -17.16 62.55
N ASP A 228 -15.59 -15.85 62.82
CA ASP A 228 -14.87 -14.97 63.80
C ASP A 228 -13.33 -15.03 64.06
N GLU A 229 -12.70 -13.85 63.91
CA GLU A 229 -11.82 -13.09 64.87
C GLU A 229 -11.47 -13.68 66.27
N PRO A 230 -10.43 -13.17 67.00
CA PRO A 230 -9.14 -12.57 66.59
C PRO A 230 -7.94 -12.88 67.55
N ALA A 231 -6.87 -12.06 67.49
CA ALA A 231 -5.72 -11.92 68.43
C ALA A 231 -4.74 -13.13 68.51
N GLY A 232 -3.47 -13.01 68.91
CA GLY A 232 -2.55 -11.89 69.23
C GLY A 232 -1.09 -12.44 69.14
N SER A 233 0.01 -11.84 69.58
CA SER A 233 0.32 -10.55 70.21
C SER A 233 1.87 -10.38 70.32
N ASP A 234 2.41 -9.20 69.95
CA ASP A 234 3.36 -8.38 70.76
C ASP A 234 4.78 -8.96 71.12
N VAL A 235 5.85 -8.24 71.53
CA VAL A 235 6.07 -6.85 72.02
C VAL A 235 7.50 -6.31 71.65
N THR A 236 7.73 -5.01 71.89
CA THR A 236 8.99 -4.21 72.01
C THR A 236 9.52 -3.58 70.70
N ALA A 237 9.68 -2.24 70.53
CA ALA A 237 10.02 -1.07 71.40
C ALA A 237 11.54 -0.85 71.59
N GLU A 238 12.10 0.37 71.61
CA GLU A 238 11.55 1.69 72.00
C GLU A 238 11.88 2.87 71.03
N GLU A 239 11.00 3.91 71.06
CA GLU A 239 11.19 5.38 70.95
C GLU A 239 12.20 6.03 69.94
N GLY A 240 11.96 7.23 69.37
CA GLY A 240 10.86 8.22 69.49
C GLY A 240 11.41 9.68 69.39
N PRO A 241 10.59 10.75 69.24
CA PRO A 241 9.13 10.80 69.01
C PRO A 241 8.65 11.74 67.86
N ALA A 242 7.38 11.54 67.43
CA ALA A 242 6.42 12.50 66.81
C ALA A 242 6.78 13.26 65.50
N GLY A 243 5.86 13.53 64.56
CA GLY A 243 4.40 13.25 64.42
C GLY A 243 3.76 14.37 63.56
N ALA A 244 2.67 14.22 62.79
CA ALA A 244 1.78 13.09 62.47
C ALA A 244 1.19 13.30 61.04
N GLN A 245 0.09 12.64 60.66
CA GLN A 245 -0.41 12.51 59.27
C GLN A 245 -1.36 13.63 58.79
N ALA A 246 -1.65 13.63 57.48
CA ALA A 246 -2.63 14.49 56.78
C ALA A 246 -4.10 14.12 57.09
N PRO A 247 -5.10 14.89 56.59
CA PRO A 247 -5.65 14.52 55.27
C PRO A 247 -6.08 15.69 54.35
N ASP A 248 -6.18 15.36 53.05
CA ASP A 248 -7.12 15.80 52.01
C ASP A 248 -7.44 17.29 51.70
N ASN A 249 -7.25 17.63 50.42
CA ASN A 249 -8.08 18.48 49.54
C ASN A 249 -8.45 19.93 49.95
N LEU A 250 -7.75 20.92 49.37
CA LEU A 250 -8.42 22.08 48.72
C LEU A 250 -7.56 22.80 47.66
N GLU A 251 -8.18 23.74 46.93
CA GLU A 251 -7.65 24.46 45.77
C GLU A 251 -7.01 25.84 46.10
N CYS A 252 -5.96 26.18 45.34
CA CYS A 252 -5.71 27.50 44.71
C CYS A 252 -5.19 28.74 45.51
N LEU A 253 -4.76 29.75 44.73
CA LEU A 253 -4.27 31.11 44.99
C LEU A 253 -2.94 31.25 45.78
N ASP A 254 -1.82 31.72 45.23
CA ASP A 254 -1.52 32.91 44.38
C ASP A 254 -1.64 34.27 45.10
N SER A 255 -0.97 35.30 44.54
CA SER A 255 -0.81 36.69 44.99
C SER A 255 0.30 36.93 46.05
N SER A 256 0.91 38.12 46.15
CA SER A 256 0.56 39.44 45.57
C SER A 256 1.79 40.36 45.35
N VAL A 257 1.57 41.51 44.70
CA VAL A 257 2.32 42.82 44.65
C VAL A 257 2.14 43.42 43.23
N THR A 258 1.55 44.60 42.98
CA THR A 258 0.94 45.66 43.83
C THR A 258 -0.16 46.43 43.06
N GLU A 259 -0.84 47.38 43.72
CA GLU A 259 -1.89 48.31 43.22
C GLU A 259 -1.38 49.32 42.14
N GLU A 260 -2.14 50.21 41.46
CA GLU A 260 -3.26 51.15 41.80
C GLU A 260 -4.11 51.48 40.52
N THR A 261 -5.32 52.11 40.48
CA THR A 261 -6.47 52.41 41.38
C THR A 261 -7.65 52.98 40.53
N GLY A 262 -8.92 52.83 40.96
CA GLY A 262 -10.08 53.66 40.57
C GLY A 262 -10.91 53.23 39.33
N ASP A 263 -12.22 53.54 39.21
CA ASP A 263 -13.17 54.05 40.22
C ASP A 263 -14.65 53.86 39.79
N GLU A 264 -15.63 54.05 40.71
CA GLU A 264 -17.11 54.12 40.54
C GLU A 264 -17.86 52.90 39.91
N ALA A 265 -18.70 52.12 40.61
CA ALA A 265 -20.12 52.35 41.04
C ALA A 265 -21.18 52.16 39.90
N THR A 266 -22.39 51.60 40.07
CA THR A 266 -23.26 51.26 41.23
C THR A 266 -24.14 49.99 41.02
N ASP A 267 -24.40 49.25 42.10
CA ASP A 267 -25.68 48.61 42.55
C ASP A 267 -26.58 47.71 41.62
N GLY A 268 -27.28 46.73 42.22
CA GLY A 268 -28.38 45.95 41.59
C GLY A 268 -28.42 44.44 41.89
N THR A 269 -29.33 44.00 42.77
CA THR A 269 -29.71 42.59 43.02
C THR A 269 -30.50 41.99 41.83
N ASP A 270 -30.75 40.68 41.64
CA ASP A 270 -31.01 39.60 42.62
C ASP A 270 -30.99 38.17 41.99
N MET A 271 -31.09 37.15 42.85
CA MET A 271 -31.48 35.75 42.64
C MET A 271 -30.58 34.78 41.81
N ALA A 272 -30.48 33.55 42.32
CA ALA A 272 -29.67 32.46 41.75
C ALA A 272 -30.46 31.49 40.86
N ALA A 273 -29.79 30.91 39.86
CA ALA A 273 -30.27 29.77 39.07
C ALA A 273 -29.12 28.80 38.76
N ALA A 274 -29.41 27.51 38.61
CA ALA A 274 -28.41 26.45 38.57
C ALA A 274 -27.40 26.58 37.40
N GLY A 275 -26.10 26.60 37.73
CA GLY A 275 -25.02 26.63 36.76
C GLY A 275 -24.85 25.29 36.04
N GLY A 276 -25.25 25.23 34.77
CA GLY A 276 -24.91 24.11 33.87
C GLY A 276 -23.40 24.05 33.55
N PRO A 277 -22.96 23.04 32.76
CA PRO A 277 -21.54 22.89 32.41
C PRO A 277 -20.99 24.16 31.74
N LYS A 278 -19.82 24.62 32.23
CA LYS A 278 -19.15 25.85 31.79
C LYS A 278 -19.08 25.90 30.25
N ARG A 279 -19.39 27.06 29.67
CA ARG A 279 -19.25 27.30 28.22
C ARG A 279 -17.80 27.03 27.81
N ALA A 280 -17.61 26.22 26.77
CA ALA A 280 -16.31 26.05 26.14
C ALA A 280 -16.03 27.27 25.25
N ASP A 281 -15.60 28.37 25.88
CA ASP A 281 -15.38 29.62 25.16
C ASP A 281 -14.26 29.49 24.12
N ILE A 282 -14.54 30.02 22.92
CA ILE A 282 -13.64 29.96 21.78
C ILE A 282 -12.57 31.04 21.94
N VAL A 283 -11.57 30.78 22.78
CA VAL A 283 -10.40 31.65 22.91
C VAL A 283 -9.46 31.42 21.71
N LEU A 284 -9.14 32.48 21.00
CA LEU A 284 -8.06 32.51 20.00
C LEU A 284 -6.78 33.02 20.65
N ARG A 285 -5.63 32.53 20.19
CA ARG A 285 -4.31 33.11 20.49
C ARG A 285 -4.15 34.46 19.77
N ASP A 286 -3.22 35.32 20.19
CA ASP A 286 -3.09 36.67 19.62
C ASP A 286 -2.87 36.65 18.10
N TYR A 287 -1.93 35.82 17.62
CA TYR A 287 -1.68 35.65 16.17
C TYR A 287 -2.89 35.09 15.39
N GLN A 288 -3.79 34.36 16.08
CA GLN A 288 -5.03 33.85 15.49
C GLN A 288 -6.09 34.95 15.44
N MET A 289 -6.15 35.81 16.45
CA MET A 289 -7.02 36.99 16.50
C MET A 289 -6.60 38.05 15.46
N ASP A 290 -5.30 38.32 15.32
CA ASP A 290 -4.76 39.21 14.29
C ASP A 290 -5.12 38.73 12.88
N ALA A 291 -4.98 37.42 12.61
CA ALA A 291 -5.37 36.82 11.35
C ALA A 291 -6.91 36.82 11.14
N ALA A 292 -7.71 36.77 12.21
CA ALA A 292 -9.16 36.83 12.13
C ALA A 292 -9.71 38.24 11.92
N ARG A 293 -9.10 39.27 12.52
CA ARG A 293 -9.62 40.64 12.65
C ARG A 293 -10.25 41.20 11.36
N PRO A 294 -9.62 41.11 10.17
CA PRO A 294 -10.24 41.66 8.95
C PRO A 294 -11.50 40.91 8.50
N ALA A 295 -11.64 39.61 8.81
CA ALA A 295 -12.86 38.87 8.53
C ALA A 295 -14.00 39.23 9.51
N LEU A 296 -13.67 39.55 10.76
CA LEU A 296 -14.64 40.07 11.75
C LEU A 296 -15.19 41.44 11.34
N GLU A 297 -14.39 42.24 10.61
CA GLU A 297 -14.80 43.48 9.94
C GLU A 297 -15.62 43.24 8.63
N GLY A 298 -16.00 41.99 8.32
CA GLY A 298 -16.79 41.63 7.14
C GLY A 298 -16.02 41.61 5.81
N LYS A 299 -14.69 41.69 5.82
CA LYS A 299 -13.87 41.67 4.59
C LYS A 299 -13.66 40.24 4.09
N ASN A 300 -13.59 40.06 2.77
CA ASN A 300 -13.14 38.79 2.17
C ASN A 300 -11.62 38.67 2.34
N ILE A 301 -11.12 37.58 2.91
CA ILE A 301 -9.69 37.35 3.13
C ILE A 301 -9.26 35.90 2.89
N ILE A 302 -7.95 35.69 2.85
CA ILE A 302 -7.31 34.37 2.99
C ILE A 302 -6.51 34.39 4.29
N VAL A 303 -6.86 33.51 5.23
CA VAL A 303 -6.09 33.24 6.45
C VAL A 303 -4.97 32.26 6.09
N CYS A 304 -3.75 32.79 5.98
CA CYS A 304 -2.53 32.02 5.90
C CYS A 304 -1.96 31.81 7.30
N LEU A 305 -2.01 30.58 7.81
CA LEU A 305 -1.32 30.16 9.03
C LEU A 305 -0.76 28.74 8.81
N PRO A 306 0.44 28.40 9.31
CA PRO A 306 1.05 27.09 9.10
C PRO A 306 0.17 25.89 9.51
N THR A 307 0.57 24.69 9.09
CA THR A 307 -0.05 23.44 9.55
C THR A 307 0.17 23.30 11.07
N GLY A 308 -0.84 22.79 11.80
CA GLY A 308 -0.84 22.76 13.27
C GLY A 308 -1.22 24.09 13.95
N SER A 309 -1.11 25.25 13.30
CA SER A 309 -1.36 26.57 13.91
C SER A 309 -2.82 26.89 14.26
N GLY A 310 -3.76 25.96 14.06
CA GLY A 310 -5.17 26.08 14.44
C GLY A 310 -6.09 26.80 13.45
N LYS A 311 -5.83 26.69 12.13
CA LYS A 311 -6.65 27.31 11.07
C LYS A 311 -8.16 27.08 11.23
N THR A 312 -8.57 25.84 11.51
CA THR A 312 -9.99 25.50 11.68
C THR A 312 -10.61 26.25 12.86
N ARG A 313 -9.90 26.39 14.00
CA ARG A 313 -10.37 27.14 15.16
C ARG A 313 -10.64 28.62 14.84
N VAL A 314 -9.77 29.24 14.03
CA VAL A 314 -9.95 30.60 13.51
C VAL A 314 -11.23 30.69 12.68
N ALA A 315 -11.48 29.72 11.81
CA ALA A 315 -12.69 29.68 11.00
C ALA A 315 -13.97 29.46 11.82
N VAL A 316 -13.93 28.63 12.87
CA VAL A 316 -15.06 28.44 13.80
C VAL A 316 -15.35 29.75 14.56
N TYR A 317 -14.32 30.46 15.03
CA TYR A 317 -14.49 31.76 15.69
C TYR A 317 -15.14 32.80 14.76
N ILE A 318 -14.59 32.98 13.55
CA ILE A 318 -15.17 33.90 12.55
C ILE A 318 -16.62 33.49 12.21
N THR A 319 -16.90 32.20 12.10
CA THR A 319 -18.26 31.67 11.87
C THR A 319 -19.22 32.05 12.99
N ARG A 320 -18.79 31.97 14.26
CA ARG A 320 -19.59 32.42 15.41
C ARG A 320 -19.89 33.91 15.33
N GLU A 321 -18.85 34.75 15.28
CA GLU A 321 -19.01 36.21 15.32
C GLU A 321 -19.81 36.76 14.13
N HIS A 322 -19.64 36.18 12.94
CA HIS A 322 -20.45 36.51 11.77
C HIS A 322 -21.93 36.19 12.00
N LEU A 323 -22.24 34.99 12.49
CA LEU A 323 -23.62 34.60 12.79
C LEU A 323 -24.24 35.42 13.93
N ASP A 324 -23.48 35.73 14.99
CA ASP A 324 -23.94 36.56 16.10
C ASP A 324 -24.06 38.05 15.75
N SER A 325 -23.27 38.58 14.82
CA SER A 325 -23.52 39.92 14.22
C SER A 325 -24.82 39.92 13.43
N ARG A 326 -25.01 38.93 12.54
CA ARG A 326 -26.23 38.81 11.73
C ARG A 326 -27.48 38.67 12.59
N ARG A 327 -27.41 37.88 13.67
CA ARG A 327 -28.48 37.75 14.68
C ARG A 327 -28.78 39.09 15.36
N ARG A 328 -27.76 39.87 15.77
CA ARG A 328 -27.94 41.22 16.33
C ARG A 328 -28.52 42.23 15.33
N GLU A 329 -28.19 42.09 14.04
CA GLU A 329 -28.79 42.87 12.94
C GLU A 329 -30.25 42.46 12.61
N GLY A 330 -30.83 41.47 13.29
CA GLY A 330 -32.15 40.92 12.97
C GLY A 330 -32.21 40.17 11.63
N ARG A 331 -31.06 39.68 11.14
CA ARG A 331 -30.90 39.05 9.82
C ARG A 331 -30.55 37.57 9.94
N SER A 332 -30.99 36.78 8.97
CA SER A 332 -30.50 35.40 8.83
C SER A 332 -29.01 35.38 8.50
N GLY A 333 -28.32 34.41 9.11
CA GLY A 333 -26.97 33.99 8.76
C GLY A 333 -27.00 32.54 8.26
N LYS A 334 -26.20 32.26 7.23
CA LYS A 334 -25.99 30.93 6.64
C LYS A 334 -24.52 30.80 6.25
N VAL A 335 -23.86 29.74 6.70
CA VAL A 335 -22.44 29.49 6.45
C VAL A 335 -22.26 28.12 5.82
N VAL A 336 -21.45 28.05 4.76
CA VAL A 336 -21.01 26.76 4.19
C VAL A 336 -19.50 26.64 4.32
N VAL A 337 -19.04 25.50 4.84
CA VAL A 337 -17.63 25.13 4.97
C VAL A 337 -17.32 24.07 3.92
N LEU A 338 -16.51 24.44 2.93
CA LEU A 338 -16.15 23.59 1.80
C LEU A 338 -14.80 22.93 2.04
N VAL A 339 -14.75 21.61 1.90
CA VAL A 339 -13.52 20.79 1.98
C VAL A 339 -13.26 20.02 0.68
N ASN A 340 -12.01 19.64 0.44
CA ASN A 340 -11.57 18.92 -0.76
C ASN A 340 -11.64 17.38 -0.64
N LYS A 341 -11.72 16.83 0.57
CA LYS A 341 -11.70 15.38 0.85
C LYS A 341 -12.83 14.98 1.82
N VAL A 342 -13.46 13.83 1.60
CA VAL A 342 -14.60 13.35 2.42
C VAL A 342 -14.29 13.25 3.93
N PRO A 343 -13.15 12.68 4.38
CA PRO A 343 -12.87 12.55 5.82
C PRO A 343 -12.81 13.90 6.57
N LEU A 344 -12.43 14.99 5.88
CA LEU A 344 -12.40 16.34 6.47
C LEU A 344 -13.80 16.84 6.87
N VAL A 345 -14.87 16.32 6.25
CA VAL A 345 -16.26 16.66 6.60
C VAL A 345 -16.59 16.19 8.02
N GLU A 346 -16.31 14.92 8.34
CA GLU A 346 -16.53 14.38 9.69
C GLU A 346 -15.51 14.94 10.69
N GLN A 347 -14.25 15.12 10.29
CA GLN A 347 -13.22 15.71 11.15
C GLN A 347 -13.61 17.12 11.61
N HIS A 348 -13.79 18.08 10.67
CA HIS A 348 -14.11 19.47 11.03
C HIS A 348 -15.46 19.58 11.74
N PHE A 349 -16.44 18.73 11.41
CA PHE A 349 -17.71 18.65 12.15
C PHE A 349 -17.48 18.21 13.60
N SER A 350 -16.92 17.02 13.80
CA SER A 350 -16.86 16.37 15.11
C SER A 350 -15.86 17.01 16.08
N THR A 351 -14.71 17.50 15.61
CA THR A 351 -13.63 18.01 16.48
C THR A 351 -13.67 19.53 16.70
N GLU A 352 -14.29 20.30 15.79
CA GLU A 352 -14.19 21.76 15.79
C GLU A 352 -15.57 22.45 15.73
N PHE A 353 -16.28 22.41 14.61
CA PHE A 353 -17.51 23.19 14.42
C PHE A 353 -18.65 22.75 15.33
N ARG A 354 -18.91 21.44 15.48
CA ARG A 354 -20.02 20.96 16.33
C ARG A 354 -19.75 21.20 17.82
N PRO A 355 -18.58 20.89 18.41
CA PRO A 355 -18.32 21.18 19.83
C PRO A 355 -18.64 22.62 20.24
N PHE A 356 -18.17 23.61 19.47
CA PHE A 356 -18.28 25.02 19.86
C PHE A 356 -19.58 25.71 19.42
N LEU A 357 -20.21 25.31 18.30
CA LEU A 357 -21.36 26.04 17.75
C LEU A 357 -22.73 25.39 18.03
N LYS A 358 -22.80 24.07 18.30
CA LYS A 358 -24.07 23.32 18.46
C LYS A 358 -25.05 23.89 19.50
N HIS A 359 -24.55 24.67 20.46
CA HIS A 359 -25.33 25.25 21.55
C HIS A 359 -26.09 26.51 21.14
N ALA A 360 -25.66 27.19 20.08
CA ALA A 360 -26.25 28.45 19.59
C ALA A 360 -26.75 28.37 18.14
N TYR A 361 -26.30 27.37 17.37
CA TYR A 361 -26.52 27.24 15.93
C TYR A 361 -26.68 25.78 15.49
N LYS A 362 -27.50 25.57 14.46
CA LYS A 362 -27.66 24.24 13.83
C LYS A 362 -26.49 23.97 12.90
N VAL A 363 -25.61 23.06 13.30
CA VAL A 363 -24.48 22.56 12.50
C VAL A 363 -24.85 21.20 11.93
N GLU A 364 -24.71 21.02 10.62
CA GLU A 364 -24.89 19.72 9.95
C GLU A 364 -23.77 19.47 8.92
N ARG A 365 -23.57 18.20 8.55
CA ARG A 365 -22.55 17.77 7.60
C ARG A 365 -23.13 16.97 6.44
N VAL A 366 -22.51 17.07 5.26
CA VAL A 366 -22.93 16.35 4.06
C VAL A 366 -21.71 15.84 3.28
N SER A 367 -21.67 14.54 2.99
CA SER A 367 -20.64 13.90 2.16
C SER A 367 -21.27 12.95 1.14
N GLY A 368 -20.50 12.53 0.14
CA GLY A 368 -20.97 11.58 -0.88
C GLY A 368 -21.31 10.19 -0.33
N ASP A 369 -20.71 9.81 0.81
CA ASP A 369 -20.92 8.51 1.47
C ASP A 369 -22.12 8.54 2.44
N SER A 370 -22.77 9.70 2.60
CA SER A 370 -23.91 9.90 3.51
C SER A 370 -25.24 9.82 2.76
N PRO A 371 -26.10 8.80 2.99
CA PRO A 371 -27.40 8.71 2.33
C PRO A 371 -28.32 9.88 2.75
N LEU A 372 -28.53 10.81 1.84
CA LEU A 372 -29.36 12.00 2.03
C LEU A 372 -30.83 11.64 2.22
N LYS A 373 -31.32 11.74 3.47
CA LYS A 373 -32.75 11.54 3.82
C LYS A 373 -33.67 12.67 3.36
N ILE A 374 -33.11 13.82 2.99
CA ILE A 374 -33.78 15.02 2.48
C ILE A 374 -32.85 15.73 1.49
N SER A 375 -33.39 16.58 0.60
CA SER A 375 -32.57 17.27 -0.40
C SER A 375 -31.55 18.23 0.22
N PHE A 376 -30.42 18.45 -0.47
CA PHE A 376 -29.38 19.37 0.01
C PHE A 376 -29.91 20.79 0.24
N THR A 377 -30.85 21.23 -0.60
CA THR A 377 -31.53 22.53 -0.49
C THR A 377 -32.41 22.63 0.76
N GLU A 378 -33.05 21.54 1.21
CA GLU A 378 -33.66 21.51 2.53
C GLU A 378 -32.63 21.58 3.67
N ILE A 379 -31.47 20.93 3.54
CA ILE A 379 -30.41 20.96 4.57
C ILE A 379 -29.87 22.39 4.73
N VAL A 380 -29.64 23.12 3.63
CA VAL A 380 -29.24 24.54 3.65
C VAL A 380 -30.32 25.43 4.25
N LYS A 381 -31.61 25.18 3.95
CA LYS A 381 -32.73 25.90 4.57
C LYS A 381 -32.81 25.63 6.09
N LYS A 382 -32.67 24.36 6.52
CA LYS A 382 -32.88 23.90 7.91
C LYS A 382 -31.72 24.18 8.87
N ASN A 383 -30.47 24.28 8.39
CA ASN A 383 -29.26 24.41 9.22
C ASN A 383 -28.50 25.73 8.99
N ASP A 384 -27.80 26.22 10.01
CA ASP A 384 -27.14 27.53 9.98
C ASP A 384 -25.68 27.44 9.51
N VAL A 385 -25.04 26.30 9.81
CA VAL A 385 -23.69 25.93 9.33
C VAL A 385 -23.78 24.56 8.64
N ILE A 386 -23.29 24.47 7.41
CA ILE A 386 -23.25 23.23 6.62
C ILE A 386 -21.79 22.95 6.24
N ILE A 387 -21.29 21.76 6.58
CA ILE A 387 -19.93 21.32 6.24
C ILE A 387 -20.02 20.26 5.15
N CYS A 388 -19.44 20.49 3.97
CA CYS A 388 -19.55 19.55 2.86
C CYS A 388 -18.35 19.54 1.91
N THR A 389 -18.23 18.49 1.11
CA THR A 389 -17.26 18.45 0.02
C THR A 389 -17.66 19.42 -1.10
N ALA A 390 -16.67 20.07 -1.71
CA ALA A 390 -16.85 21.10 -2.73
C ALA A 390 -17.89 20.75 -3.82
N GLN A 391 -17.84 19.52 -4.33
CA GLN A 391 -18.69 19.06 -5.43
C GLN A 391 -20.17 19.02 -5.07
N ILE A 392 -20.52 18.88 -3.79
CA ILE A 392 -21.94 18.85 -3.37
C ILE A 392 -22.55 20.24 -3.52
N LEU A 393 -21.87 21.31 -3.07
CA LEU A 393 -22.36 22.66 -3.33
C LEU A 393 -22.36 22.98 -4.84
N GLU A 394 -21.34 22.52 -5.59
CA GLU A 394 -21.26 22.76 -7.03
C GLU A 394 -22.39 22.08 -7.83
N ASN A 395 -22.79 20.87 -7.43
CA ASN A 395 -23.90 20.11 -8.02
C ASN A 395 -25.29 20.74 -7.78
N PHE A 396 -25.48 21.46 -6.67
CA PHE A 396 -26.77 22.05 -6.29
C PHE A 396 -26.86 23.56 -6.55
N LEU A 397 -25.75 24.23 -6.86
CA LEU A 397 -25.77 25.60 -7.36
C LEU A 397 -26.33 25.65 -8.79
N ASP A 398 -27.32 26.52 -9.01
CA ASP A 398 -27.76 26.96 -10.36
C ASP A 398 -28.31 25.84 -11.27
N ASN A 399 -28.86 24.75 -10.70
CA ASN A 399 -29.80 23.89 -11.42
C ASN A 399 -31.06 24.70 -11.80
N LYS A 400 -31.66 24.40 -12.94
CA LYS A 400 -32.78 25.20 -13.51
C LYS A 400 -34.14 24.82 -12.96
N ASP A 401 -34.22 23.72 -12.23
CA ASP A 401 -35.42 23.22 -11.56
C ASP A 401 -35.51 23.84 -10.15
N ASP A 402 -36.73 24.01 -9.62
CA ASP A 402 -37.01 24.79 -8.39
C ASP A 402 -36.40 24.23 -7.07
N GLU A 403 -35.58 23.19 -7.14
CA GLU A 403 -34.85 22.59 -6.01
C GLU A 403 -33.39 23.08 -5.88
N GLY A 404 -32.92 24.05 -6.67
CA GLY A 404 -31.55 24.58 -6.56
C GLY A 404 -31.24 25.43 -5.31
N VAL A 405 -29.94 25.60 -5.01
CA VAL A 405 -29.41 26.58 -4.04
C VAL A 405 -28.84 27.78 -4.79
N GLN A 406 -29.09 29.00 -4.29
CA GLN A 406 -28.52 30.23 -4.85
C GLN A 406 -27.39 30.79 -3.97
N LEU A 407 -26.42 31.48 -4.57
CA LEU A 407 -25.34 32.13 -3.82
C LEU A 407 -25.87 33.19 -2.84
N SER A 408 -27.03 33.79 -3.10
CA SER A 408 -27.71 34.74 -2.21
C SER A 408 -28.30 34.13 -0.95
N ASP A 409 -28.47 32.80 -0.91
CA ASP A 409 -28.95 32.09 0.28
C ASP A 409 -27.84 31.94 1.33
N LEU A 410 -26.58 32.15 0.92
CA LEU A 410 -25.39 32.04 1.74
C LEU A 410 -24.88 33.42 2.15
N THR A 411 -24.35 33.52 3.36
CA THR A 411 -23.82 34.79 3.92
C THR A 411 -22.31 34.77 4.15
N LEU A 412 -21.73 33.59 4.37
CA LEU A 412 -20.29 33.34 4.44
C LEU A 412 -20.00 31.99 3.78
N ILE A 413 -18.94 31.92 2.95
CA ILE A 413 -18.36 30.67 2.46
C ILE A 413 -16.95 30.57 3.03
N VAL A 414 -16.69 29.51 3.79
CA VAL A 414 -15.36 29.12 4.24
C VAL A 414 -14.82 28.07 3.26
N ILE A 415 -13.61 28.28 2.73
CA ILE A 415 -12.96 27.35 1.80
C ILE A 415 -11.70 26.82 2.47
N ASP A 416 -11.71 25.54 2.86
CA ASP A 416 -10.54 24.89 3.44
C ASP A 416 -9.53 24.46 2.37
N GLU A 417 -8.24 24.62 2.67
CA GLU A 417 -7.13 24.62 1.71
C GLU A 417 -7.47 25.32 0.38
N CYS A 418 -7.88 26.60 0.49
CA CYS A 418 -8.31 27.46 -0.60
C CYS A 418 -7.27 27.67 -1.71
N HIS A 419 -6.02 27.24 -1.50
CA HIS A 419 -4.98 27.19 -2.52
C HIS A 419 -5.33 26.26 -3.71
N HIS A 420 -6.37 25.41 -3.56
CA HIS A 420 -7.03 24.64 -4.62
C HIS A 420 -8.01 25.45 -5.50
N THR A 421 -8.14 26.77 -5.31
CA THR A 421 -9.00 27.62 -6.16
C THR A 421 -8.29 27.94 -7.49
N LYS A 422 -8.02 26.92 -8.30
CA LYS A 422 -7.23 26.97 -9.55
C LYS A 422 -8.00 26.44 -10.76
N LYS A 423 -7.40 26.57 -11.95
CA LYS A 423 -8.05 26.26 -13.24
C LYS A 423 -8.54 24.80 -13.29
N GLY A 424 -9.83 24.61 -13.52
CA GLY A 424 -10.48 23.29 -13.60
C GLY A 424 -10.86 22.64 -12.27
N GLU A 425 -10.49 23.22 -11.12
CA GLU A 425 -10.85 22.69 -9.80
C GLU A 425 -12.21 23.22 -9.30
N VAL A 426 -12.90 22.40 -8.51
CA VAL A 426 -14.31 22.61 -8.10
C VAL A 426 -14.53 23.94 -7.36
N TYR A 427 -13.60 24.31 -6.46
CA TYR A 427 -13.65 25.61 -5.78
C TYR A 427 -13.64 26.78 -6.77
N ASN A 428 -12.89 26.67 -7.86
CA ASN A 428 -12.84 27.71 -8.89
C ASN A 428 -14.13 27.76 -9.72
N HIS A 429 -14.85 26.66 -9.91
CA HIS A 429 -16.18 26.70 -10.53
C HIS A 429 -17.18 27.50 -9.67
N ILE A 430 -17.20 27.24 -8.36
CA ILE A 430 -18.02 27.98 -7.38
C ILE A 430 -17.62 29.47 -7.37
N MET A 431 -16.32 29.77 -7.31
CA MET A 431 -15.82 31.14 -7.28
C MET A 431 -16.02 31.88 -8.61
N MET A 432 -16.02 31.20 -9.77
CA MET A 432 -16.37 31.80 -11.05
C MET A 432 -17.87 32.15 -11.14
N ARG A 433 -18.76 31.34 -10.54
CA ARG A 433 -20.19 31.70 -10.37
C ARG A 433 -20.34 32.95 -9.49
N TYR A 434 -19.60 33.02 -8.37
CA TYR A 434 -19.55 34.20 -7.49
C TYR A 434 -19.04 35.46 -8.21
N LEU A 435 -17.95 35.36 -8.97
CA LEU A 435 -17.39 36.48 -9.73
C LEU A 435 -18.35 36.97 -10.82
N LYS A 436 -19.03 36.07 -11.55
CA LYS A 436 -20.09 36.44 -12.51
C LYS A 436 -21.19 37.25 -11.83
N GLN A 437 -21.72 36.81 -10.69
CA GLN A 437 -22.77 37.56 -9.98
C GLN A 437 -22.24 38.89 -9.39
N LYS A 438 -21.00 38.94 -8.93
CA LYS A 438 -20.34 40.19 -8.50
C LYS A 438 -20.23 41.20 -9.65
N HIS A 439 -19.89 40.77 -10.86
CA HIS A 439 -19.84 41.63 -12.05
C HIS A 439 -21.24 42.09 -12.47
N LYS A 440 -22.23 41.18 -12.48
CA LYS A 440 -23.64 41.50 -12.73
C LYS A 440 -24.17 42.54 -11.73
N ASN A 441 -23.79 42.45 -10.45
CA ASN A 441 -24.12 43.47 -9.44
C ASN A 441 -23.48 44.84 -9.72
N VAL A 442 -22.26 44.91 -10.26
CA VAL A 442 -21.65 46.20 -10.69
C VAL A 442 -22.43 46.82 -11.84
N GLN A 443 -22.89 46.02 -12.80
CA GLN A 443 -23.77 46.48 -13.87
C GLN A 443 -25.13 46.95 -13.34
N LEU A 444 -25.78 46.17 -12.47
CA LEU A 444 -27.06 46.54 -11.85
C LEU A 444 -26.96 47.87 -11.09
N LYS A 445 -25.85 48.14 -10.38
CA LYS A 445 -25.61 49.46 -9.74
C LYS A 445 -25.56 50.61 -10.75
N LYS A 446 -24.90 50.42 -11.91
CA LYS A 446 -24.87 51.45 -12.99
C LYS A 446 -26.26 51.68 -13.58
N GLU A 447 -27.07 50.63 -13.67
CA GLU A 447 -28.46 50.67 -14.14
C GLU A 447 -29.47 51.10 -13.05
N GLN A 448 -28.99 51.54 -11.86
CA GLN A 448 -29.79 51.87 -10.67
C GLN A 448 -30.75 50.76 -10.18
N LYS A 449 -30.48 49.50 -10.55
CA LYS A 449 -31.26 48.32 -10.17
C LYS A 449 -30.76 47.71 -8.86
N LYS A 450 -31.68 47.12 -8.10
CA LYS A 450 -31.41 46.42 -6.83
C LYS A 450 -30.41 45.27 -7.06
N THR A 451 -29.29 45.29 -6.34
CA THR A 451 -28.28 44.21 -6.40
C THR A 451 -28.69 42.98 -5.61
N VAL A 452 -28.26 41.81 -6.08
CA VAL A 452 -28.42 40.52 -5.38
C VAL A 452 -27.36 40.42 -4.27
N PRO A 453 -27.69 39.99 -3.03
CA PRO A 453 -26.70 39.70 -2.01
C PRO A 453 -25.68 38.64 -2.48
N ILE A 454 -24.43 38.75 -2.03
CA ILE A 454 -23.38 37.74 -2.23
C ILE A 454 -22.63 37.52 -0.91
N PRO A 455 -22.15 36.30 -0.62
CA PRO A 455 -21.54 35.97 0.66
C PRO A 455 -20.17 36.65 0.84
N GLN A 456 -19.77 36.77 2.10
CA GLN A 456 -18.37 36.95 2.47
C GLN A 456 -17.58 35.66 2.14
N ILE A 457 -16.30 35.80 1.81
CA ILE A 457 -15.43 34.66 1.47
C ILE A 457 -14.25 34.62 2.45
N LEU A 458 -14.07 33.47 3.11
CA LEU A 458 -12.94 33.17 3.99
C LEU A 458 -12.17 31.98 3.41
N GLY A 459 -11.00 32.22 2.81
CA GLY A 459 -10.07 31.15 2.45
C GLY A 459 -9.19 30.76 3.63
N LEU A 460 -8.91 29.48 3.82
CA LEU A 460 -7.92 28.96 4.77
C LEU A 460 -6.81 28.24 3.98
N THR A 461 -5.54 28.44 4.32
CA THR A 461 -4.44 27.62 3.74
C THR A 461 -3.18 27.62 4.59
N ALA A 462 -2.41 26.53 4.54
CA ALA A 462 -1.06 26.48 5.11
C ALA A 462 -0.06 27.41 4.39
N SER A 463 -0.26 27.68 3.10
CA SER A 463 0.55 28.59 2.30
C SER A 463 -0.28 29.15 1.12
N PRO A 464 -0.29 30.47 0.88
CA PRO A 464 -1.05 31.07 -0.22
C PRO A 464 -0.27 31.00 -1.55
N GLY A 465 1.06 30.90 -1.48
CA GLY A 465 1.98 31.04 -2.62
C GLY A 465 2.04 32.47 -3.17
N VAL A 466 3.17 33.16 -3.00
CA VAL A 466 3.34 34.54 -3.54
C VAL A 466 4.71 34.86 -4.14
N GLY A 467 5.82 34.42 -3.53
CA GLY A 467 7.15 34.89 -3.93
C GLY A 467 7.49 36.34 -3.56
N GLY A 468 6.56 37.08 -2.93
CA GLY A 468 6.83 38.37 -2.26
C GLY A 468 6.85 39.61 -3.17
N ALA A 469 6.39 39.53 -4.42
CA ALA A 469 6.36 40.68 -5.32
C ALA A 469 5.27 41.71 -4.97
N THR A 470 5.65 42.99 -4.87
CA THR A 470 4.75 44.12 -4.52
C THR A 470 4.55 45.14 -5.64
N LYS A 471 5.00 44.85 -6.87
CA LYS A 471 4.76 45.61 -8.11
C LYS A 471 4.53 44.64 -9.28
N MET A 472 3.82 45.06 -10.33
CA MET A 472 3.55 44.22 -11.52
C MET A 472 4.85 43.74 -12.18
N ASP A 473 5.78 44.65 -12.43
CA ASP A 473 7.09 44.35 -13.06
C ASP A 473 7.87 43.31 -12.23
N LYS A 474 7.75 43.35 -10.90
CA LYS A 474 8.32 42.35 -9.98
C LYS A 474 7.54 41.05 -9.89
N ALA A 475 6.25 41.05 -10.24
CA ALA A 475 5.43 39.85 -10.32
C ALA A 475 5.76 39.08 -11.62
N GLU A 476 6.01 39.77 -12.73
CA GLU A 476 6.63 39.18 -13.92
C GLU A 476 8.05 38.66 -13.59
N GLU A 477 8.89 39.46 -12.93
CA GLU A 477 10.24 39.06 -12.46
C GLU A 477 10.22 37.81 -11.57
N HIS A 478 9.14 37.53 -10.82
CA HIS A 478 9.03 36.31 -10.00
C HIS A 478 8.37 35.13 -10.73
N ILE A 479 7.47 35.37 -11.68
CA ILE A 479 6.84 34.33 -12.50
C ILE A 479 7.83 33.78 -13.55
N LEU A 480 8.77 34.60 -14.03
CA LEU A 480 9.77 34.28 -15.06
C LEU A 480 11.10 33.70 -14.50
N GLN A 481 11.16 33.27 -13.23
CA GLN A 481 12.42 32.78 -12.60
C GLN A 481 12.86 31.36 -13.01
N ASP A 482 12.15 30.71 -13.93
CA ASP A 482 12.53 29.40 -14.50
C ASP A 482 12.68 29.52 -16.03
N PRO A 483 13.52 30.44 -16.54
CA PRO A 483 13.62 30.70 -17.98
C PRO A 483 14.14 29.45 -18.72
N PHE A 484 15.00 28.66 -18.08
CA PHE A 484 15.46 27.37 -18.59
C PHE A 484 14.30 26.38 -18.77
N GLY A 485 13.45 26.22 -17.74
CA GLY A 485 12.25 25.40 -17.82
C GLY A 485 11.22 25.96 -18.80
N ASP A 486 11.12 27.28 -18.97
CA ASP A 486 10.22 27.91 -19.94
C ASP A 486 10.67 27.68 -21.39
N VAL A 487 11.98 27.66 -21.67
CA VAL A 487 12.51 27.21 -22.96
C VAL A 487 12.21 25.72 -23.20
N ILE A 488 12.27 24.87 -22.17
CA ILE A 488 11.83 23.47 -22.29
C ILE A 488 10.32 23.39 -22.57
N LYS A 489 9.47 24.17 -21.87
CA LYS A 489 8.01 24.22 -22.10
C LYS A 489 7.68 24.73 -23.52
N LYS A 490 8.42 25.73 -24.02
CA LYS A 490 8.38 26.25 -25.41
C LYS A 490 8.66 25.14 -26.43
N ILE A 491 9.74 24.37 -26.24
CA ILE A 491 10.07 23.20 -27.07
C ILE A 491 8.94 22.15 -27.01
N MET A 492 8.49 21.76 -25.81
CA MET A 492 7.41 20.79 -25.64
C MET A 492 6.13 21.22 -26.34
N ASN A 493 5.76 22.51 -26.27
CA ASN A 493 4.57 23.04 -26.93
C ASN A 493 4.70 23.09 -28.46
N ALA A 494 5.87 23.37 -29.01
CA ALA A 494 6.11 23.22 -30.45
C ALA A 494 5.94 21.76 -30.91
N ILE A 495 6.38 20.79 -30.10
CA ILE A 495 6.18 19.35 -30.39
C ILE A 495 4.70 18.96 -30.25
N HIS A 496 3.98 19.47 -29.25
CA HIS A 496 2.53 19.28 -29.12
C HIS A 496 1.77 19.77 -30.38
N ILE A 497 2.10 20.97 -30.87
CA ILE A 497 1.51 21.55 -32.07
C ILE A 497 1.85 20.70 -33.31
N HIS A 498 3.12 20.32 -33.50
CA HIS A 498 3.53 19.47 -34.61
C HIS A 498 2.79 18.11 -34.61
N ALA A 499 2.59 17.51 -33.45
CA ALA A 499 1.94 16.22 -33.26
C ALA A 499 0.40 16.29 -33.15
N SER A 500 -0.22 17.48 -33.23
CA SER A 500 -1.66 17.70 -32.99
C SER A 500 -2.15 17.16 -31.63
N LEU A 501 -1.32 17.29 -30.59
CA LEU A 501 -1.59 16.77 -29.24
C LEU A 501 -2.00 17.88 -28.26
N SER A 502 -3.05 17.64 -27.47
CA SER A 502 -3.50 18.50 -26.38
C SER A 502 -3.39 17.77 -25.01
N PRO A 503 -2.38 18.07 -24.18
CA PRO A 503 -2.35 17.61 -22.79
C PRO A 503 -3.32 18.42 -21.92
N THR A 504 -3.88 17.77 -20.90
CA THR A 504 -4.79 18.37 -19.90
C THR A 504 -4.13 18.53 -18.52
N CYS A 505 -2.80 18.36 -18.45
CA CYS A 505 -2.02 18.34 -17.21
C CYS A 505 -0.69 19.09 -17.38
N ASP A 506 -0.15 19.59 -16.27
CA ASP A 506 1.01 20.49 -16.27
C ASP A 506 2.30 19.81 -16.72
N LEU A 507 3.07 20.52 -17.55
CA LEU A 507 4.37 20.07 -18.04
C LEU A 507 5.37 19.99 -16.87
N GLY A 508 6.16 18.92 -16.83
CA GLY A 508 7.04 18.60 -15.70
C GLY A 508 6.36 17.74 -14.62
N SER A 509 5.04 17.53 -14.66
CA SER A 509 4.35 16.72 -13.65
C SER A 509 4.48 15.20 -13.86
N GLN A 510 4.26 14.43 -12.79
CA GLN A 510 4.14 12.97 -12.89
C GLN A 510 2.88 12.55 -13.68
N ASN A 511 1.81 13.34 -13.63
CA ASN A 511 0.58 13.12 -14.39
C ASN A 511 0.84 13.25 -15.90
N TYR A 512 1.65 14.23 -16.30
CA TYR A 512 2.09 14.38 -17.68
C TYR A 512 2.98 13.21 -18.13
N GLU A 513 3.91 12.72 -17.30
CA GLU A 513 4.68 11.51 -17.66
C GLU A 513 3.77 10.30 -17.92
N GLN A 514 2.75 10.08 -17.08
CA GLN A 514 1.76 9.02 -17.28
C GLN A 514 0.96 9.22 -18.58
N TRP A 515 0.51 10.44 -18.87
CA TRP A 515 -0.21 10.78 -20.10
C TRP A 515 0.65 10.52 -21.35
N VAL A 516 1.93 10.91 -21.33
CA VAL A 516 2.89 10.65 -22.42
C VAL A 516 3.06 9.15 -22.64
N VAL A 517 3.28 8.36 -21.59
CA VAL A 517 3.42 6.89 -21.69
C VAL A 517 2.14 6.22 -22.19
N GLN A 518 0.96 6.74 -21.85
CA GLN A 518 -0.31 6.26 -22.41
C GLN A 518 -0.46 6.61 -23.91
N LYS A 519 -0.06 7.82 -24.32
CA LYS A 519 -0.05 8.23 -25.73
C LYS A 519 0.94 7.41 -26.57
N GLU A 520 2.14 7.15 -26.04
CA GLU A 520 3.15 6.26 -26.65
C GLU A 520 2.55 4.85 -26.90
N ARG A 521 1.97 4.24 -25.86
CA ARG A 521 1.32 2.92 -25.94
C ARG A 521 0.15 2.85 -26.91
N LYS A 522 -0.52 3.97 -27.20
CA LYS A 522 -1.56 4.09 -28.23
C LYS A 522 -0.94 4.22 -29.62
N ALA A 523 -0.03 5.18 -29.83
CA ALA A 523 0.63 5.39 -31.12
C ALA A 523 1.33 4.12 -31.64
N VAL A 524 1.94 3.33 -30.75
CA VAL A 524 2.55 2.02 -31.07
C VAL A 524 1.53 0.93 -31.48
N LYS A 525 0.26 1.01 -31.07
CA LYS A 525 -0.81 0.09 -31.55
C LYS A 525 -1.35 0.52 -32.91
N ASP A 526 -1.58 1.83 -33.02
CA ASP A 526 -2.22 2.50 -34.14
C ASP A 526 -1.24 2.74 -35.31
N GLU A 527 0.03 2.39 -35.13
CA GLU A 527 1.17 2.56 -36.07
C GLU A 527 1.47 4.02 -36.45
N ASP A 528 1.01 4.97 -35.64
CA ASP A 528 1.28 6.40 -35.78
C ASP A 528 2.73 6.74 -35.42
N HIS A 529 3.63 6.60 -36.40
CA HIS A 529 5.04 6.91 -36.27
C HIS A 529 5.30 8.37 -35.81
N LYS A 530 4.51 9.32 -36.32
CA LYS A 530 4.67 10.74 -36.06
C LYS A 530 4.40 11.06 -34.59
N VAL A 531 3.25 10.62 -34.07
CA VAL A 531 2.93 10.79 -32.65
C VAL A 531 3.90 9.99 -31.79
N ARG A 532 4.27 8.75 -32.18
CA ARG A 532 5.21 7.91 -31.41
C ARG A 532 6.56 8.60 -31.15
N VAL A 533 7.22 9.14 -32.17
CA VAL A 533 8.52 9.83 -32.00
C VAL A 533 8.34 11.12 -31.19
N CYS A 534 7.29 11.89 -31.47
CA CYS A 534 7.00 13.12 -30.72
C CYS A 534 6.81 12.85 -29.22
N VAL A 535 6.06 11.81 -28.83
CA VAL A 535 5.83 11.50 -27.41
C VAL A 535 7.06 10.90 -26.72
N GLU A 536 7.91 10.17 -27.45
CA GLU A 536 9.22 9.71 -26.95
C GLU A 536 10.12 10.91 -26.59
N HIS A 537 10.22 11.92 -27.46
CA HIS A 537 10.94 13.16 -27.17
C HIS A 537 10.27 13.97 -26.04
N LEU A 538 8.94 14.13 -26.04
CA LEU A 538 8.20 14.83 -24.96
C LEU A 538 8.44 14.20 -23.58
N ARG A 539 8.58 12.86 -23.50
CA ARG A 539 8.92 12.18 -22.25
C ARG A 539 10.28 12.63 -21.73
N LYS A 540 11.27 12.76 -22.62
CA LYS A 540 12.63 13.18 -22.27
C LYS A 540 12.72 14.66 -21.92
N TYR A 541 11.97 15.53 -22.59
CA TYR A 541 11.84 16.92 -22.16
C TYR A 541 11.15 17.08 -20.80
N ASN A 542 10.12 16.26 -20.51
CA ASN A 542 9.50 16.23 -19.19
C ASN A 542 10.46 15.75 -18.09
N GLU A 543 11.26 14.72 -18.37
CA GLU A 543 12.32 14.21 -17.47
C GLU A 543 13.38 15.29 -17.23
N GLY A 544 13.84 16.00 -18.27
CA GLY A 544 14.75 17.15 -18.15
C GLY A 544 14.18 18.31 -17.33
N LEU A 545 12.88 18.60 -17.47
CA LEU A 545 12.19 19.63 -16.68
C LEU A 545 11.98 19.21 -15.21
N GLN A 546 11.85 17.91 -14.92
CA GLN A 546 11.89 17.40 -13.54
C GLN A 546 13.30 17.50 -12.96
N LEU A 547 14.33 17.19 -13.76
CA LEU A 547 15.72 17.32 -13.35
C LEU A 547 16.11 18.78 -13.07
N SER A 548 15.70 19.77 -13.87
CA SER A 548 16.04 21.18 -13.59
C SER A 548 15.47 21.74 -12.28
N ASN A 549 14.37 21.15 -11.78
CA ASN A 549 13.80 21.48 -10.48
C ASN A 549 14.44 20.70 -9.31
N THR A 550 15.24 19.67 -9.61
CA THR A 550 15.88 18.76 -8.63
C THR A 550 17.39 18.98 -8.52
N ILE A 551 18.10 19.14 -9.64
CA ILE A 551 19.56 19.31 -9.74
C ILE A 551 19.88 20.57 -10.55
N ARG A 552 21.14 20.81 -10.93
CA ARG A 552 21.49 22.04 -11.65
C ARG A 552 20.87 22.02 -13.04
N MET A 553 20.56 23.21 -13.56
CA MET A 553 20.16 23.37 -14.96
C MET A 553 21.25 22.83 -15.92
N TRP A 554 22.53 22.92 -15.54
CA TRP A 554 23.64 22.35 -16.32
C TRP A 554 23.58 20.82 -16.42
N ASP A 555 23.23 20.13 -15.33
CA ASP A 555 23.09 18.66 -15.34
C ASP A 555 21.85 18.25 -16.15
N ALA A 556 20.75 19.00 -16.03
CA ALA A 556 19.53 18.81 -16.82
C ALA A 556 19.74 19.10 -18.33
N PHE A 557 20.54 20.12 -18.65
CA PHE A 557 20.98 20.42 -20.03
C PHE A 557 21.87 19.30 -20.56
N GLY A 558 22.85 18.84 -19.78
CA GLY A 558 23.73 17.72 -20.14
C GLY A 558 22.94 16.45 -20.43
N PHE A 559 21.92 16.14 -19.63
CA PHE A 559 20.98 15.05 -19.86
C PHE A 559 20.23 15.18 -21.19
N LEU A 560 19.61 16.33 -21.47
CA LEU A 560 18.88 16.56 -22.72
C LEU A 560 19.80 16.55 -23.94
N ASN A 561 20.97 17.16 -23.82
CA ASN A 561 21.97 17.23 -24.88
C ASN A 561 22.53 15.85 -25.22
N LYS A 562 22.89 15.05 -24.21
CA LYS A 562 23.34 13.66 -24.38
C LYS A 562 22.28 12.82 -25.08
N TYR A 563 21.01 12.94 -24.68
CA TYR A 563 19.91 12.25 -25.36
C TYR A 563 19.82 12.62 -26.85
N GLN A 564 19.87 13.91 -27.20
CA GLN A 564 19.82 14.33 -28.61
C GLN A 564 21.06 13.89 -29.41
N GLU A 565 22.25 13.86 -28.79
CA GLU A 565 23.47 13.32 -29.41
C GLU A 565 23.40 11.79 -29.59
N GLU A 566 22.77 11.06 -28.67
CA GLU A 566 22.49 9.62 -28.82
C GLU A 566 21.48 9.34 -29.95
N GLU A 567 20.39 10.11 -30.04
CA GLU A 567 19.43 9.99 -31.16
C GLU A 567 20.06 10.29 -32.52
N MET A 568 20.91 11.33 -32.61
CA MET A 568 21.67 11.63 -33.83
C MET A 568 22.64 10.49 -34.19
N LYS A 569 23.36 9.92 -33.21
CA LYS A 569 24.26 8.76 -33.41
C LYS A 569 23.52 7.49 -33.84
N LYS A 570 22.23 7.33 -33.54
CA LYS A 570 21.43 6.23 -34.11
C LYS A 570 21.29 6.34 -35.63
N LYS A 571 21.30 7.56 -36.20
CA LYS A 571 21.07 7.85 -37.63
C LYS A 571 22.33 7.87 -38.51
N VAL A 572 23.53 7.88 -37.94
CA VAL A 572 24.78 7.70 -38.67
C VAL A 572 25.03 6.21 -38.91
N ALA A 573 25.38 5.78 -40.12
CA ALA A 573 25.76 4.39 -40.41
C ALA A 573 27.23 4.11 -39.99
N PRO A 574 27.63 2.86 -39.73
CA PRO A 574 29.03 2.53 -39.42
C PRO A 574 29.97 2.67 -40.63
N GLU A 575 29.44 2.45 -41.83
CA GLU A 575 30.12 2.46 -43.13
C GLU A 575 29.32 3.37 -44.08
N GLU A 576 29.94 3.93 -45.13
CA GLU A 576 29.42 5.11 -45.83
C GLU A 576 28.23 4.87 -46.78
N ASP A 577 27.93 3.63 -47.16
CA ASP A 577 27.11 3.32 -48.35
C ASP A 577 25.57 3.41 -48.18
N GLU A 578 25.01 3.36 -46.97
CA GLU A 578 23.55 3.49 -46.77
C GLU A 578 23.17 4.38 -45.56
N PRO A 579 22.73 5.64 -45.78
CA PRO A 579 22.28 6.52 -44.70
C PRO A 579 20.92 6.09 -44.12
N ILE A 580 20.88 5.88 -42.81
CA ILE A 580 19.66 5.48 -42.07
C ILE A 580 18.59 6.58 -42.22
N GLN A 581 17.35 6.19 -42.54
CA GLN A 581 16.31 7.15 -42.88
C GLN A 581 15.98 8.09 -41.72
N ILE A 582 16.10 9.40 -41.98
CA ILE A 582 15.65 10.49 -41.10
C ILE A 582 14.32 11.01 -41.64
N THR A 583 13.26 10.80 -40.86
CA THR A 583 11.90 11.29 -41.17
C THR A 583 11.78 12.80 -40.94
N ASP A 584 10.77 13.43 -41.56
CA ASP A 584 10.55 14.89 -41.40
C ASP A 584 10.22 15.28 -39.95
N THR A 585 9.59 14.38 -39.19
CA THR A 585 9.35 14.56 -37.75
C THR A 585 10.64 14.55 -36.96
N GLU A 586 11.58 13.64 -37.25
CA GLU A 586 12.90 13.62 -36.61
C GLU A 586 13.72 14.86 -37.01
N ARG A 587 13.70 15.25 -38.30
CA ARG A 587 14.34 16.48 -38.80
C ARG A 587 13.82 17.73 -38.09
N PHE A 588 12.50 17.83 -37.89
CA PHE A 588 11.86 18.89 -37.11
C PHE A 588 12.35 18.89 -35.65
N LEU A 589 12.36 17.73 -34.98
CA LEU A 589 12.77 17.60 -33.58
C LEU A 589 14.25 17.96 -33.36
N PHE A 590 15.14 17.54 -34.25
CA PHE A 590 16.57 17.87 -34.19
C PHE A 590 16.83 19.37 -34.43
N ASN A 591 16.16 19.98 -35.41
CA ASN A 591 16.27 21.42 -35.65
C ASN A 591 15.72 22.24 -34.47
N LEU A 592 14.55 21.87 -33.93
CA LEU A 592 13.94 22.52 -32.78
C LEU A 592 14.85 22.50 -31.55
N PHE A 593 15.55 21.39 -31.28
CA PHE A 593 16.57 21.39 -30.21
C PHE A 593 17.78 22.26 -30.57
N LYS A 594 18.32 22.14 -31.79
CA LYS A 594 19.49 22.90 -32.26
C LYS A 594 19.30 24.42 -32.15
N GLU A 595 18.12 24.91 -32.51
CA GLU A 595 17.73 26.32 -32.42
C GLU A 595 17.72 26.84 -30.97
N ASN A 596 17.23 26.03 -30.03
CA ASN A 596 17.12 26.42 -28.61
C ASN A 596 18.34 25.99 -27.77
N LYS A 597 19.27 25.17 -28.29
CA LYS A 597 20.44 24.63 -27.56
C LYS A 597 21.33 25.74 -26.98
N LYS A 598 21.58 26.83 -27.73
CA LYS A 598 22.39 27.96 -27.27
C LYS A 598 21.70 28.72 -26.12
N GLU A 599 20.40 28.93 -26.22
CA GLU A 599 19.58 29.58 -25.18
C GLU A 599 19.60 28.77 -23.88
N LEU A 600 19.32 27.46 -23.97
CA LEU A 600 19.41 26.52 -22.85
C LEU A 600 20.80 26.50 -22.21
N GLN A 601 21.88 26.43 -23.00
CA GLN A 601 23.26 26.42 -22.50
C GLN A 601 23.63 27.73 -21.80
N THR A 602 23.22 28.88 -22.35
CA THR A 602 23.49 30.20 -21.76
C THR A 602 22.72 30.40 -20.44
N LEU A 603 21.49 29.90 -20.34
CA LEU A 603 20.71 29.95 -19.09
C LEU A 603 21.24 28.94 -18.06
N ALA A 604 21.66 27.75 -18.49
CA ALA A 604 22.16 26.70 -17.60
C ALA A 604 23.44 27.08 -16.84
N GLY A 605 24.24 28.01 -17.38
CA GLY A 605 25.44 28.55 -16.74
C GLY A 605 25.22 29.77 -15.84
N GLN A 606 23.97 30.19 -15.56
CA GLN A 606 23.66 31.40 -14.78
C GLN A 606 23.27 31.07 -13.33
N PRO A 607 24.11 31.36 -12.31
CA PRO A 607 23.86 30.97 -10.92
C PRO A 607 22.61 31.62 -10.29
N GLN A 608 22.17 32.78 -10.79
CA GLN A 608 20.98 33.47 -10.30
C GLN A 608 19.66 32.72 -10.54
N PHE A 609 19.66 31.70 -11.40
CA PHE A 609 18.50 30.81 -11.64
C PHE A 609 18.71 29.41 -11.03
N GLU A 610 19.60 29.26 -10.04
CA GLU A 610 19.73 28.02 -9.27
C GLU A 610 18.39 27.65 -8.59
N ASN A 611 18.00 26.38 -8.67
CA ASN A 611 16.69 25.96 -8.18
C ASN A 611 16.59 26.08 -6.64
N LYS A 612 15.41 26.47 -6.14
CA LYS A 612 15.18 26.79 -4.72
C LYS A 612 15.44 25.58 -3.80
N SER A 613 15.12 24.37 -4.26
CA SER A 613 15.38 23.11 -3.54
C SER A 613 16.88 22.90 -3.30
N LEU A 614 17.71 23.17 -4.31
CA LEU A 614 19.17 23.03 -4.26
C LEU A 614 19.84 24.11 -3.40
N SER A 615 19.33 25.34 -3.47
CA SER A 615 19.73 26.42 -2.56
C SER A 615 19.44 26.10 -1.08
N GLU A 616 18.29 25.49 -0.79
CA GLU A 616 17.92 25.07 0.57
C GLU A 616 18.74 23.85 1.04
N LEU A 617 18.99 22.87 0.16
CA LEU A 617 19.90 21.76 0.44
C LEU A 617 21.30 22.27 0.79
N ARG A 618 21.84 23.26 0.06
CA ARG A 618 23.12 23.91 0.40
C ARG A 618 23.08 24.54 1.77
N ARG A 619 22.01 25.27 2.11
CA ARG A 619 21.84 25.92 3.42
C ARG A 619 21.90 24.90 4.56
N ILE A 620 21.23 23.76 4.40
CA ILE A 620 21.18 22.68 5.40
C ILE A 620 22.55 21.99 5.53
N ILE A 621 23.18 21.59 4.41
CA ILE A 621 24.51 20.96 4.44
C ILE A 621 25.53 21.89 5.11
N LEU A 622 25.61 23.16 4.71
CA LEU A 622 26.56 24.09 5.31
C LEU A 622 26.28 24.33 6.80
N HIS A 623 25.02 24.28 7.25
CA HIS A 623 24.69 24.36 8.66
C HIS A 623 25.17 23.14 9.44
N GLU A 624 24.80 21.93 9.02
CA GLU A 624 25.17 20.67 9.68
C GLU A 624 26.70 20.42 9.74
N PHE A 625 27.45 20.95 8.78
CA PHE A 625 28.92 20.91 8.77
C PHE A 625 29.61 22.08 9.49
N THR A 626 28.89 23.12 9.90
CA THR A 626 29.45 24.24 10.71
C THR A 626 28.99 24.24 12.16
N SER A 627 27.96 23.46 12.51
CA SER A 627 27.46 23.29 13.88
C SER A 627 28.05 22.09 14.63
N ARG A 628 28.90 21.27 14.00
CA ARG A 628 29.41 20.00 14.55
C ARG A 628 30.89 19.78 14.19
N ASP A 629 31.74 19.48 15.17
CA ASP A 629 33.18 19.25 14.97
C ASP A 629 33.51 18.01 14.11
N SER A 630 32.61 17.02 14.09
CA SER A 630 32.76 15.76 13.36
C SER A 630 31.46 15.37 12.64
N ALA A 631 31.01 16.26 11.75
CA ALA A 631 29.81 16.05 10.96
C ALA A 631 29.96 14.87 9.96
N ARG A 632 29.04 13.91 10.05
CA ARG A 632 28.86 12.79 9.11
C ARG A 632 27.37 12.63 8.77
N GLY A 633 27.01 12.49 7.50
CA GLY A 633 25.60 12.40 7.10
C GLY A 633 25.29 11.72 5.77
N ILE A 634 23.99 11.58 5.50
CA ILE A 634 23.45 10.93 4.29
C ILE A 634 22.40 11.83 3.65
N ILE A 635 22.47 12.03 2.33
CA ILE A 635 21.44 12.63 1.50
C ILE A 635 20.79 11.53 0.65
N PHE A 636 19.55 11.17 0.95
CA PHE A 636 18.75 10.25 0.15
C PHE A 636 18.06 10.99 -1.00
N THR A 637 18.17 10.48 -2.22
CA THR A 637 17.50 11.06 -3.40
C THR A 637 16.93 10.00 -4.34
N ARG A 638 15.96 10.39 -5.17
CA ARG A 638 15.10 9.48 -5.93
C ARG A 638 15.77 8.79 -7.12
N THR A 639 16.80 9.38 -7.72
CA THR A 639 17.39 8.83 -8.98
C THR A 639 18.92 8.76 -8.92
N ARG A 640 19.49 7.82 -9.69
CA ARG A 640 20.95 7.69 -9.85
C ARG A 640 21.59 8.94 -10.44
N CYS A 641 20.93 9.55 -11.43
CA CYS A 641 21.35 10.82 -12.04
C CYS A 641 21.43 11.92 -10.97
N SER A 642 20.39 12.04 -10.14
CA SER A 642 20.37 12.99 -9.02
C SER A 642 21.50 12.72 -8.02
N ALA A 643 21.76 11.46 -7.66
CA ALA A 643 22.82 11.11 -6.71
C ALA A 643 24.23 11.50 -7.20
N MET A 644 24.54 11.20 -8.47
CA MET A 644 25.82 11.57 -9.09
C MET A 644 25.95 13.09 -9.26
N ALA A 645 24.93 13.77 -9.79
CA ALA A 645 24.95 15.20 -10.02
C ALA A 645 25.06 16.03 -8.73
N LEU A 646 24.41 15.60 -7.65
CA LEU A 646 24.56 16.24 -6.33
C LEU A 646 25.96 16.02 -5.75
N SER A 647 26.53 14.81 -5.88
CA SER A 647 27.91 14.55 -5.46
C SER A 647 28.91 15.44 -6.21
N GLN A 648 28.74 15.57 -7.53
CA GLN A 648 29.57 16.43 -8.38
C GLN A 648 29.40 17.92 -8.02
N TRP A 649 28.17 18.41 -7.84
CA TRP A 649 27.89 19.78 -7.40
C TRP A 649 28.52 20.13 -6.05
N ILE A 650 28.61 19.17 -5.13
CA ILE A 650 29.27 19.37 -3.83
C ILE A 650 30.80 19.39 -4.00
N GLN A 651 31.35 18.51 -4.82
CA GLN A 651 32.80 18.44 -5.10
C GLN A 651 33.33 19.66 -5.89
N GLU A 652 32.52 20.26 -6.77
CA GLU A 652 32.89 21.39 -7.63
C GLU A 652 32.73 22.78 -6.94
N ASN A 653 32.16 22.84 -5.73
CA ASN A 653 31.84 24.11 -5.05
C ASN A 653 32.67 24.26 -3.76
N SER A 654 33.66 25.16 -3.79
CA SER A 654 34.64 25.32 -2.70
C SER A 654 34.00 25.48 -1.32
N LYS A 655 32.85 26.15 -1.22
CA LYS A 655 32.18 26.42 0.06
C LYS A 655 31.87 25.17 0.87
N PHE A 656 31.80 24.00 0.23
CA PHE A 656 31.67 22.72 0.91
C PHE A 656 33.03 22.16 1.36
N SER A 657 34.08 22.22 0.53
CA SER A 657 35.44 21.84 0.96
C SER A 657 36.01 22.77 2.04
N ASP A 658 35.64 24.05 2.02
CA ASP A 658 36.04 25.09 2.99
C ASP A 658 35.52 24.77 4.41
N VAL A 659 34.44 23.97 4.51
CA VAL A 659 33.89 23.44 5.78
C VAL A 659 34.08 21.91 5.90
N GLY A 660 35.05 21.34 5.18
CA GLY A 660 35.50 19.96 5.35
C GLY A 660 34.61 18.87 4.74
N VAL A 661 33.63 19.21 3.90
CA VAL A 661 32.75 18.21 3.24
C VAL A 661 33.54 17.39 2.22
N LYS A 662 33.45 16.07 2.36
CA LYS A 662 34.00 15.06 1.45
C LYS A 662 32.85 14.16 1.00
N ALA A 663 32.31 14.45 -0.18
CA ALA A 663 31.11 13.82 -0.70
C ALA A 663 31.41 12.66 -1.66
N SER A 664 30.61 11.59 -1.60
CA SER A 664 30.58 10.50 -2.59
C SER A 664 29.17 9.92 -2.72
N TYR A 665 28.85 9.26 -3.85
CA TYR A 665 27.54 8.69 -4.11
C TYR A 665 27.48 7.17 -3.95
N VAL A 666 26.29 6.63 -3.65
CA VAL A 666 26.02 5.17 -3.60
C VAL A 666 24.71 4.84 -4.33
N ILE A 667 24.81 4.01 -5.38
CA ILE A 667 23.70 3.62 -6.25
C ILE A 667 23.62 2.10 -6.44
N GLY A 668 22.42 1.53 -6.39
CA GLY A 668 22.23 0.07 -6.45
C GLY A 668 22.57 -0.57 -7.81
N GLY A 669 22.93 -1.86 -7.79
CA GLY A 669 23.62 -2.56 -8.87
C GLY A 669 22.85 -2.93 -10.16
N GLY A 670 21.53 -2.79 -10.24
CA GLY A 670 20.74 -3.34 -11.36
C GLY A 670 20.80 -2.55 -12.69
N ASP A 671 20.88 -3.24 -13.83
CA ASP A 671 21.02 -2.64 -15.18
C ASP A 671 19.72 -2.04 -15.79
N GLN A 672 18.72 -1.69 -14.97
CA GLN A 672 17.41 -1.20 -15.43
C GLN A 672 17.35 0.33 -15.66
N SER A 673 18.49 1.03 -15.70
CA SER A 673 18.57 2.48 -15.81
C SER A 673 19.59 2.92 -16.87
N ASN A 674 19.40 4.11 -17.45
CA ASN A 674 20.36 4.74 -18.38
C ASN A 674 21.67 5.21 -17.71
N VAL A 675 21.82 5.01 -16.39
CA VAL A 675 23.01 5.36 -15.61
C VAL A 675 23.73 4.09 -15.17
N LYS A 676 25.04 3.99 -15.46
CA LYS A 676 25.94 2.91 -15.02
C LYS A 676 25.70 2.61 -13.54
N PRO A 677 25.25 1.40 -13.16
CA PRO A 677 25.16 1.01 -11.76
C PRO A 677 26.56 0.76 -11.18
N MET A 678 26.69 0.97 -9.87
CA MET A 678 27.89 0.52 -9.14
C MET A 678 27.79 -0.99 -8.86
N THR A 679 28.88 -1.70 -9.10
CA THR A 679 29.12 -3.06 -8.63
C THR A 679 29.12 -3.14 -7.10
N ALA A 680 28.98 -4.36 -6.55
CA ALA A 680 29.10 -4.57 -5.11
C ALA A 680 30.51 -4.19 -4.56
N ALA A 681 31.55 -4.27 -5.40
CA ALA A 681 32.90 -3.85 -5.04
C ALA A 681 33.02 -2.32 -4.90
N GLU A 682 32.55 -1.56 -5.90
CA GLU A 682 32.50 -0.09 -5.85
C GLU A 682 31.64 0.42 -4.67
N GLN A 683 30.50 -0.24 -4.39
CA GLN A 683 29.67 0.09 -3.23
C GLN A 683 30.42 -0.14 -1.91
N LYS A 684 31.12 -1.29 -1.77
CA LYS A 684 31.90 -1.63 -0.57
C LYS A 684 33.08 -0.67 -0.35
N ASP A 685 33.77 -0.27 -1.42
CA ASP A 685 34.86 0.72 -1.35
C ASP A 685 34.37 2.08 -0.82
N VAL A 686 33.29 2.63 -1.37
CA VAL A 686 32.73 3.91 -0.89
C VAL A 686 32.25 3.81 0.57
N LEU A 687 31.65 2.68 0.98
CA LEU A 687 31.23 2.46 2.37
C LEU A 687 32.41 2.31 3.34
N ASN A 688 33.52 1.70 2.91
CA ASN A 688 34.76 1.63 3.69
C ASN A 688 35.35 3.04 3.88
N LYS A 689 35.46 3.82 2.79
CA LYS A 689 35.95 5.21 2.83
C LYS A 689 35.09 6.10 3.73
N PHE A 690 33.78 5.89 3.73
CA PHE A 690 32.87 6.58 4.64
C PHE A 690 33.06 6.18 6.10
N ARG A 691 33.31 4.88 6.38
CA ARG A 691 33.64 4.34 7.71
C ARG A 691 34.95 4.94 8.24
N ASN A 692 35.97 5.04 7.39
CA ASN A 692 37.28 5.62 7.69
C ASN A 692 37.28 7.15 7.87
N GLY A 693 36.23 7.86 7.38
CA GLY A 693 36.20 9.34 7.39
C GLY A 693 36.93 10.00 6.22
N GLU A 694 37.36 9.21 5.22
CA GLU A 694 37.81 9.70 3.92
C GLU A 694 36.66 10.36 3.15
N VAL A 695 35.44 9.84 3.35
CA VAL A 695 34.16 10.44 2.94
C VAL A 695 33.36 10.72 4.22
N ASN A 696 32.67 11.86 4.31
CA ASN A 696 31.79 12.20 5.43
C ASN A 696 30.35 12.57 4.99
N LEU A 697 30.07 12.64 3.69
CA LEU A 697 28.73 12.82 3.14
C LEU A 697 28.43 11.78 2.05
N LEU A 698 27.44 10.92 2.27
CA LEU A 698 26.95 9.98 1.25
C LEU A 698 25.72 10.55 0.53
N ILE A 699 25.73 10.58 -0.80
CA ILE A 699 24.53 10.84 -1.61
C ILE A 699 24.01 9.51 -2.15
N ALA A 700 22.92 9.01 -1.58
CA ALA A 700 22.43 7.66 -1.83
C ALA A 700 21.06 7.63 -2.52
N THR A 701 20.80 6.53 -3.22
CA THR A 701 19.43 6.10 -3.55
C THR A 701 18.87 5.22 -2.43
N THR A 702 17.65 4.69 -2.58
CA THR A 702 17.00 3.78 -1.61
C THR A 702 17.83 2.54 -1.23
N VAL A 703 18.88 2.23 -2.01
CA VAL A 703 19.89 1.18 -1.70
C VAL A 703 20.52 1.31 -0.31
N ALA A 704 20.56 2.51 0.28
CA ALA A 704 21.12 2.75 1.61
C ALA A 704 20.07 2.96 2.72
N GLU A 705 18.76 2.95 2.39
CA GLU A 705 17.71 3.00 3.41
C GLU A 705 17.75 1.68 4.22
N GLU A 706 17.85 0.54 3.53
CA GLU A 706 17.82 -0.81 4.10
C GLU A 706 19.13 -1.59 3.90
N GLY A 707 19.33 -2.65 4.71
CA GLY A 707 20.30 -3.74 4.48
C GLY A 707 21.80 -3.42 4.63
N LEU A 708 22.27 -2.25 4.21
CA LEU A 708 23.69 -1.88 4.28
C LEU A 708 24.13 -1.53 5.72
N ASP A 709 25.32 -2.01 6.11
CA ASP A 709 25.99 -1.65 7.36
C ASP A 709 26.70 -0.29 7.21
N ILE A 710 25.99 0.77 7.62
CA ILE A 710 26.43 2.17 7.51
C ILE A 710 26.74 2.69 8.92
N PRO A 711 27.91 3.31 9.13
CA PRO A 711 28.28 3.98 10.39
C PRO A 711 27.21 4.94 10.90
N GLN A 712 27.23 5.19 12.22
CA GLN A 712 26.39 6.22 12.85
C GLN A 712 26.57 7.57 12.14
N CYS A 713 25.46 8.21 11.81
CA CYS A 713 25.43 9.55 11.20
C CYS A 713 24.83 10.57 12.17
N ASN A 714 25.27 11.82 12.04
CA ASN A 714 24.75 12.98 12.75
C ASN A 714 23.52 13.58 12.05
N PHE A 715 23.36 13.40 10.74
CA PHE A 715 22.17 13.89 10.04
C PHE A 715 21.78 13.03 8.84
N VAL A 716 20.48 13.04 8.55
CA VAL A 716 19.88 12.40 7.37
C VAL A 716 18.95 13.38 6.67
N ILE A 717 19.19 13.61 5.39
CA ILE A 717 18.39 14.51 4.55
C ILE A 717 17.68 13.67 3.48
N ARG A 718 16.35 13.75 3.39
CA ARG A 718 15.59 13.19 2.26
C ARG A 718 15.33 14.30 1.25
N TYR A 719 16.00 14.24 0.11
CA TYR A 719 15.97 15.27 -0.93
C TYR A 719 15.04 14.87 -2.08
N GLY A 720 13.81 15.39 -2.04
CA GLY A 720 12.75 15.07 -3.01
C GLY A 720 12.30 13.60 -3.01
N LEU A 721 12.61 12.84 -1.94
CA LEU A 721 12.30 11.42 -1.82
C LEU A 721 11.39 11.16 -0.62
N VAL A 722 10.21 10.58 -0.90
CA VAL A 722 9.35 9.93 0.08
C VAL A 722 8.86 8.61 -0.51
N THR A 723 8.86 7.56 0.31
CA THR A 723 8.59 6.16 -0.10
C THR A 723 7.41 5.59 0.68
N ASN A 724 7.66 4.99 1.84
CA ASN A 724 6.66 4.49 2.78
C ASN A 724 7.14 4.69 4.23
N GLU A 725 6.28 4.44 5.20
CA GLU A 725 6.55 4.52 6.63
C GLU A 725 7.70 3.61 7.10
N ILE A 726 7.91 2.44 6.49
CA ILE A 726 8.98 1.51 6.86
C ILE A 726 10.34 2.09 6.48
N ALA A 727 10.53 2.50 5.23
CA ALA A 727 11.76 3.13 4.75
C ALA A 727 11.99 4.53 5.35
N MET A 728 10.91 5.25 5.73
CA MET A 728 11.02 6.47 6.54
C MET A 728 11.74 6.17 7.87
N ILE A 729 11.25 5.19 8.64
CA ILE A 729 11.81 4.77 9.93
C ILE A 729 13.24 4.21 9.78
N GLN A 730 13.54 3.50 8.70
CA GLN A 730 14.87 2.92 8.46
C GLN A 730 15.89 3.98 8.04
N ALA A 731 15.48 4.99 7.26
CA ALA A 731 16.31 6.16 6.94
C ALA A 731 16.54 7.03 8.18
N GLU A 732 15.49 7.26 8.98
CA GLU A 732 15.55 7.94 10.29
C GLU A 732 16.53 7.21 11.21
N GLY A 733 16.42 5.89 11.30
CA GLY A 733 17.34 5.00 12.01
C GLY A 733 18.75 4.88 11.43
N ARG A 734 19.19 5.79 10.54
CA ARG A 734 20.61 6.02 10.20
C ARG A 734 21.19 7.25 10.94
N ALA A 735 20.36 8.22 11.29
CA ALA A 735 20.68 9.22 12.29
C ALA A 735 20.74 8.51 13.66
N ARG A 736 21.93 8.45 14.27
CA ARG A 736 22.20 7.66 15.49
C ARG A 736 23.17 8.32 16.46
N ALA A 737 23.82 9.40 16.07
CA ALA A 737 24.59 10.19 17.02
C ALA A 737 23.65 10.93 18.00
N GLU A 738 24.20 11.36 19.13
CA GLU A 738 23.54 12.37 19.97
C GLU A 738 23.35 13.67 19.17
N ASP A 739 22.28 14.40 19.47
CA ASP A 739 21.79 15.57 18.71
C ASP A 739 21.65 15.36 17.18
N SER A 740 21.32 14.13 16.75
CA SER A 740 21.20 13.84 15.32
C SER A 740 19.87 14.32 14.71
N SER A 741 19.92 14.76 13.44
CA SER A 741 18.80 15.41 12.75
C SER A 741 18.24 14.60 11.58
N TYR A 742 16.96 14.80 11.29
CA TYR A 742 16.25 14.21 10.14
C TYR A 742 15.46 15.30 9.42
N THR A 743 15.75 15.52 8.13
CA THR A 743 15.18 16.65 7.37
C THR A 743 14.65 16.22 6.01
N LEU A 744 13.37 16.53 5.73
CA LEU A 744 12.79 16.44 4.39
C LEU A 744 12.97 17.77 3.65
N VAL A 745 13.61 17.74 2.48
CA VAL A 745 13.72 18.88 1.56
C VAL A 745 12.77 18.66 0.39
N GLU A 746 11.75 19.51 0.27
CA GLU A 746 10.78 19.44 -0.82
C GLU A 746 11.37 19.94 -2.15
N VAL A 747 11.10 19.19 -3.22
CA VAL A 747 11.33 19.58 -4.60
C VAL A 747 10.04 20.13 -5.20
N LYS A 748 10.12 21.25 -5.93
CA LYS A 748 8.98 21.93 -6.58
C LYS A 748 8.08 20.95 -7.34
N GLY A 749 6.80 20.85 -6.95
CA GLY A 749 5.81 20.00 -7.60
C GLY A 749 5.87 18.50 -7.27
N SER A 750 6.72 18.07 -6.32
CA SER A 750 6.83 16.67 -5.92
C SER A 750 5.77 16.19 -4.93
N ALA A 751 5.13 17.12 -4.19
CA ALA A 751 4.15 16.85 -3.14
C ALA A 751 4.67 15.80 -2.14
N VAL A 752 5.89 15.98 -1.64
CA VAL A 752 6.52 15.05 -0.70
C VAL A 752 6.10 15.31 0.74
N ALA A 753 5.87 16.57 1.11
CA ALA A 753 5.45 16.93 2.47
C ALA A 753 4.14 16.24 2.89
N GLU A 754 3.11 16.25 2.04
CA GLU A 754 1.84 15.54 2.31
C GLU A 754 2.05 14.03 2.47
N LYS A 755 2.94 13.43 1.68
CA LYS A 755 3.22 11.98 1.72
C LYS A 755 3.97 11.60 2.99
N GLU A 756 4.89 12.42 3.47
CA GLU A 756 5.62 12.13 4.71
C GLU A 756 4.71 12.31 5.93
N SER A 757 3.83 13.31 5.98
CA SER A 757 2.82 13.39 7.04
C SER A 757 1.82 12.23 7.05
N ILE A 758 1.57 11.61 5.89
CA ILE A 758 0.82 10.33 5.81
C ILE A 758 1.67 9.18 6.38
N ASN A 759 2.99 9.15 6.16
CA ASN A 759 3.89 8.14 6.74
C ASN A 759 4.04 8.30 8.26
N GLU A 760 4.14 9.53 8.77
CA GLU A 760 4.10 9.87 10.20
C GLU A 760 2.82 9.35 10.86
N TYR A 761 1.67 9.62 10.24
CA TYR A 761 0.38 9.11 10.71
C TYR A 761 0.31 7.58 10.69
N ARG A 762 0.94 6.91 9.71
CA ARG A 762 1.04 5.44 9.70
C ARG A 762 1.98 4.90 10.77
N LYS A 763 3.10 5.56 11.05
CA LYS A 763 4.04 5.21 12.16
C LYS A 763 3.32 5.29 13.51
N ASP A 764 2.51 6.33 13.73
CA ASP A 764 1.63 6.47 14.89
C ASP A 764 0.52 5.40 14.92
N MET A 765 -0.22 5.18 13.84
CA MET A 765 -1.24 4.12 13.76
C MET A 765 -0.67 2.72 14.01
N MET A 766 0.50 2.40 13.47
CA MET A 766 1.21 1.14 13.70
C MET A 766 1.58 0.99 15.17
N SER A 767 2.12 2.04 15.79
CA SER A 767 2.44 2.06 17.23
C SER A 767 1.19 1.85 18.09
N LYS A 768 0.07 2.49 17.74
CA LYS A 768 -1.25 2.33 18.38
C LYS A 768 -1.87 0.95 18.14
N ALA A 769 -1.64 0.32 16.98
CA ALA A 769 -2.08 -1.04 16.69
C ALA A 769 -1.29 -2.05 17.53
N ILE A 770 0.05 -1.93 17.57
CA ILE A 770 0.91 -2.75 18.44
C ILE A 770 0.52 -2.57 19.91
N ALA A 771 0.27 -1.34 20.36
CA ALA A 771 -0.17 -1.07 21.73
C ALA A 771 -1.57 -1.63 22.05
N LYS A 772 -2.46 -1.77 21.05
CA LYS A 772 -3.74 -2.48 21.20
C LYS A 772 -3.51 -3.99 21.28
N ILE A 773 -2.69 -4.57 20.40
CA ILE A 773 -2.34 -6.00 20.40
C ILE A 773 -1.65 -6.42 21.71
N LYS A 774 -0.89 -5.51 22.34
CA LYS A 774 -0.27 -5.72 23.66
C LYS A 774 -1.17 -5.45 24.87
N ARG A 775 -2.44 -5.06 24.68
CA ARG A 775 -3.43 -5.08 25.78
C ARG A 775 -3.98 -6.50 25.94
N PRO A 776 -4.49 -6.87 27.13
CA PRO A 776 -5.13 -8.17 27.32
C PRO A 776 -6.42 -8.27 26.48
N PHE A 777 -6.28 -8.83 25.28
CA PHE A 777 -7.31 -9.67 24.70
C PHE A 777 -7.43 -10.94 25.56
N SER A 778 -8.58 -11.61 25.53
CA SER A 778 -8.62 -13.02 25.92
C SER A 778 -7.76 -13.82 24.94
N GLU A 779 -6.91 -14.69 25.48
CA GLU A 779 -5.90 -15.43 24.69
C GLU A 779 -6.54 -16.22 23.54
N ALA A 780 -7.70 -16.84 23.78
CA ALA A 780 -8.51 -17.52 22.77
C ALA A 780 -8.87 -16.62 21.56
N VAL A 781 -9.25 -15.35 21.78
CA VAL A 781 -9.60 -14.43 20.68
C VAL A 781 -8.36 -14.06 19.86
N PHE A 782 -7.19 -13.92 20.50
CA PHE A 782 -5.94 -13.69 19.79
C PHE A 782 -5.52 -14.92 18.97
N LEU A 783 -5.53 -16.11 19.57
CA LEU A 783 -5.19 -17.37 18.91
C LEU A 783 -6.13 -17.66 17.73
N HIS A 784 -7.45 -17.51 17.90
CA HIS A 784 -8.44 -17.69 16.84
C HIS A 784 -8.20 -16.74 15.66
N GLN A 785 -7.84 -15.46 15.91
CA GLN A 785 -7.50 -14.52 14.84
C GLN A 785 -6.21 -14.91 14.12
N ILE A 786 -5.18 -15.35 14.85
CA ILE A 786 -3.91 -15.81 14.27
C ILE A 786 -4.11 -17.07 13.41
N MET A 787 -4.83 -18.08 13.91
CA MET A 787 -5.17 -19.29 13.14
C MET A 787 -5.96 -18.96 11.86
N THR A 788 -6.94 -18.06 11.96
CA THR A 788 -7.73 -17.58 10.80
C THR A 788 -6.83 -16.95 9.73
N LEU A 789 -5.93 -16.05 10.13
CA LEU A 789 -5.00 -15.38 9.22
C LEU A 789 -3.97 -16.34 8.60
N GLN A 790 -3.47 -17.31 9.36
CA GLN A 790 -2.59 -18.37 8.87
C GLN A 790 -3.30 -19.26 7.83
N PHE A 791 -4.53 -19.68 8.11
CA PHE A 791 -5.34 -20.47 7.18
C PHE A 791 -5.63 -19.71 5.88
N GLN A 792 -6.01 -18.42 5.98
CA GLN A 792 -6.20 -17.56 4.81
C GLN A 792 -4.92 -17.48 3.95
N ALA A 793 -3.75 -17.21 4.56
CA ALA A 793 -2.48 -17.11 3.84
C ALA A 793 -2.11 -18.42 3.11
N ILE A 794 -2.34 -19.57 3.75
CA ILE A 794 -2.13 -20.90 3.14
C ILE A 794 -3.07 -21.10 1.94
N MET A 795 -4.34 -20.71 2.05
CA MET A 795 -5.31 -20.84 0.97
C MET A 795 -5.05 -19.89 -0.19
N GLU A 796 -4.68 -18.64 0.07
CA GLU A 796 -4.28 -17.68 -0.97
C GLU A 796 -3.10 -18.20 -1.79
N GLU A 797 -2.08 -18.76 -1.16
CA GLU A 797 -0.92 -19.32 -1.86
C GLU A 797 -1.24 -20.64 -2.59
N ARG A 798 -2.12 -21.49 -2.05
CA ARG A 798 -2.66 -22.67 -2.78
C ARG A 798 -3.43 -22.23 -4.03
N VAL A 799 -4.25 -21.19 -3.94
CA VAL A 799 -4.97 -20.59 -5.07
C VAL A 799 -4.01 -19.96 -6.07
N ARG A 800 -2.96 -19.26 -5.62
CA ARG A 800 -1.91 -18.65 -6.46
C ARG A 800 -1.15 -19.71 -7.27
N LYS A 801 -0.69 -20.77 -6.60
CA LYS A 801 -0.02 -21.93 -7.23
C LYS A 801 -0.93 -22.65 -8.23
N THR A 802 -2.22 -22.82 -7.91
CA THR A 802 -3.20 -23.47 -8.80
C THR A 802 -3.51 -22.63 -10.04
N LYS A 803 -3.75 -21.31 -9.87
CA LYS A 803 -3.94 -20.36 -10.97
C LYS A 803 -2.70 -20.30 -11.88
N LYS A 804 -1.49 -20.37 -11.33
CA LYS A 804 -0.25 -20.46 -12.12
C LYS A 804 -0.23 -21.75 -12.96
N LYS A 805 -0.40 -22.93 -12.36
CA LYS A 805 -0.47 -24.21 -13.08
C LYS A 805 -1.58 -24.26 -14.16
N GLN A 806 -2.70 -23.57 -13.96
CA GLN A 806 -3.75 -23.43 -14.98
C GLN A 806 -3.39 -22.48 -16.12
N LYS A 807 -2.58 -21.43 -15.87
CA LYS A 807 -2.06 -20.55 -16.93
C LYS A 807 -0.98 -21.26 -17.76
N ASP A 808 -0.07 -21.97 -17.09
CA ASP A 808 1.04 -22.68 -17.72
C ASP A 808 0.54 -23.83 -18.62
N ARG A 809 -0.63 -24.41 -18.32
CA ARG A 809 -1.36 -25.39 -19.15
C ARG A 809 -2.08 -24.81 -20.39
N LYS A 810 -1.96 -23.50 -20.67
CA LYS A 810 -2.56 -22.84 -21.84
C LYS A 810 -1.51 -22.21 -22.76
N SER A 811 -0.33 -22.82 -22.87
CA SER A 811 0.69 -22.41 -23.82
C SER A 811 0.29 -22.74 -25.27
N SER A 812 0.34 -21.72 -26.12
CA SER A 812 0.15 -21.76 -27.56
C SER A 812 1.44 -22.06 -28.32
N SER A 813 1.32 -22.25 -29.64
CA SER A 813 2.48 -22.44 -30.54
C SER A 813 3.29 -21.14 -30.70
N PRO A 814 4.65 -21.20 -30.75
CA PRO A 814 5.48 -20.04 -31.12
C PRO A 814 5.08 -19.38 -32.44
N SER A 815 4.57 -20.15 -33.41
CA SER A 815 4.09 -19.67 -34.70
C SER A 815 2.90 -18.70 -34.65
N GLU A 816 2.20 -18.61 -33.52
CA GLU A 816 1.15 -17.61 -33.28
C GLU A 816 1.71 -16.20 -32.95
N VAL A 817 3.03 -16.07 -32.80
CA VAL A 817 3.73 -14.84 -32.42
C VAL A 817 4.41 -14.18 -33.61
N LYS A 818 4.25 -12.87 -33.74
CA LYS A 818 5.01 -12.05 -34.70
C LYS A 818 5.59 -10.82 -34.01
N PHE A 819 6.85 -10.53 -34.32
CA PHE A 819 7.57 -9.37 -33.80
C PHE A 819 7.68 -8.31 -34.89
N THR A 820 7.34 -7.07 -34.55
CA THR A 820 7.59 -5.91 -35.41
C THR A 820 8.42 -4.85 -34.68
N CYS A 821 9.15 -4.05 -35.44
CA CYS A 821 10.06 -3.05 -34.92
C CYS A 821 9.28 -1.92 -34.21
N ARG A 822 9.55 -1.65 -32.93
CA ARG A 822 8.89 -0.55 -32.19
C ARG A 822 9.19 0.83 -32.80
N GLY A 823 10.26 0.95 -33.58
CA GLY A 823 10.61 2.16 -34.33
C GLY A 823 9.70 2.34 -35.55
N CYS A 824 9.96 1.58 -36.62
CA CYS A 824 9.37 1.75 -37.95
C CYS A 824 8.22 0.78 -38.30
N SER A 825 7.68 0.03 -37.33
CA SER A 825 6.61 -0.98 -37.51
C SER A 825 6.90 -2.13 -38.49
N SER A 826 8.09 -2.18 -39.10
CA SER A 826 8.49 -3.26 -40.02
C SER A 826 8.43 -4.64 -39.34
N HIS A 827 8.12 -5.69 -40.11
CA HIS A 827 8.31 -7.07 -39.64
C HIS A 827 9.78 -7.32 -39.28
N VAL A 828 10.00 -8.25 -38.34
CA VAL A 828 11.33 -8.57 -37.78
C VAL A 828 11.54 -10.08 -37.79
N CYS A 829 10.66 -10.83 -37.12
CA CYS A 829 10.67 -12.30 -37.10
C CYS A 829 9.32 -12.83 -36.60
N ASN A 830 9.13 -14.14 -36.67
CA ASN A 830 8.05 -14.86 -36.00
C ASN A 830 8.58 -15.47 -34.68
N GLY A 831 7.72 -16.18 -33.94
CA GLY A 831 8.15 -16.88 -32.72
C GLY A 831 8.95 -18.15 -32.98
N ASP A 832 8.79 -18.78 -34.14
CA ASP A 832 9.55 -19.99 -34.53
C ASP A 832 11.04 -19.70 -34.79
N ASP A 833 11.37 -18.45 -35.15
CA ASP A 833 12.76 -18.01 -35.34
C ASP A 833 13.53 -17.84 -34.00
N ILE A 834 12.89 -18.06 -32.84
CA ILE A 834 13.44 -17.77 -31.51
C ILE A 834 13.73 -19.06 -30.73
N GLN A 835 14.99 -19.21 -30.30
CA GLN A 835 15.44 -20.28 -29.40
C GLN A 835 16.00 -19.69 -28.08
N ILE A 836 16.07 -20.52 -27.04
CA ILE A 836 16.52 -20.11 -25.70
C ILE A 836 17.88 -20.73 -25.33
N ILE A 837 18.84 -19.87 -24.96
CA ILE A 837 20.10 -20.26 -24.33
C ILE A 837 19.96 -20.14 -22.81
N GLU A 838 20.42 -21.16 -22.07
CA GLU A 838 20.43 -21.24 -20.59
C GLU A 838 19.07 -20.92 -19.91
N ASN A 839 17.94 -21.22 -20.58
CA ASN A 839 16.59 -20.80 -20.16
C ASN A 839 16.37 -19.26 -20.02
N MET A 840 17.39 -18.43 -20.31
CA MET A 840 17.42 -16.99 -20.00
C MET A 840 17.52 -16.10 -21.26
N HIS A 841 18.47 -16.37 -22.15
CA HIS A 841 18.71 -15.53 -23.33
C HIS A 841 17.85 -16.00 -24.51
N ARG A 842 17.14 -15.07 -25.17
CA ARG A 842 16.27 -15.39 -26.33
C ARG A 842 16.97 -14.87 -27.59
N VAL A 843 17.45 -15.79 -28.41
CA VAL A 843 18.20 -15.48 -29.63
C VAL A 843 17.38 -15.74 -30.87
N ASN A 844 17.60 -14.95 -31.93
CA ASN A 844 17.08 -15.28 -33.26
C ASN A 844 18.09 -16.18 -33.99
N VAL A 845 17.61 -17.28 -34.58
CA VAL A 845 18.45 -18.28 -35.28
C VAL A 845 18.24 -18.31 -36.80
N SER A 846 17.48 -17.36 -37.34
CA SER A 846 17.09 -17.34 -38.75
C SER A 846 18.18 -16.70 -39.62
N PRO A 847 18.76 -17.38 -40.63
CA PRO A 847 19.83 -16.82 -41.47
C PRO A 847 19.45 -15.52 -42.18
N HIS A 848 18.16 -15.31 -42.43
CA HIS A 848 17.62 -14.10 -43.05
C HIS A 848 17.67 -12.88 -42.12
N PHE A 849 17.70 -13.07 -40.80
CA PHE A 849 17.67 -12.00 -39.81
C PHE A 849 18.92 -11.09 -39.89
N GLY A 850 20.07 -11.64 -40.29
CA GLY A 850 21.32 -10.89 -40.49
C GLY A 850 21.20 -9.71 -41.46
N LYS A 851 20.23 -9.73 -42.39
CA LYS A 851 19.99 -8.67 -43.38
C LYS A 851 19.10 -7.52 -42.84
N LEU A 852 18.52 -7.68 -41.64
CA LEU A 852 17.53 -6.76 -41.07
C LEU A 852 18.12 -5.81 -39.99
N PHE A 853 19.29 -6.13 -39.46
CA PHE A 853 19.96 -5.34 -38.42
C PHE A 853 21.35 -4.85 -38.85
N ILE A 854 21.82 -3.80 -38.19
CA ILE A 854 23.20 -3.32 -38.23
C ILE A 854 23.85 -3.53 -36.86
N ARG A 855 25.15 -3.84 -36.87
CA ARG A 855 26.01 -3.89 -35.68
C ARG A 855 26.44 -2.47 -35.32
N LYS A 856 26.43 -2.12 -34.03
CA LYS A 856 26.98 -0.84 -33.51
C LYS A 856 27.68 -1.05 -32.18
N GLU A 857 28.82 -0.40 -31.98
CA GLU A 857 29.55 -0.43 -30.70
C GLU A 857 28.75 0.24 -29.58
N ASN A 858 28.80 -0.35 -28.39
CA ASN A 858 28.19 0.21 -27.20
C ASN A 858 29.20 1.06 -26.41
N THR A 859 29.23 2.36 -26.69
CA THR A 859 30.08 3.35 -25.99
C THR A 859 29.79 3.51 -24.48
N SER A 860 28.87 2.73 -23.90
CA SER A 860 28.63 2.65 -22.46
C SER A 860 29.14 1.36 -21.79
N LEU A 861 29.75 0.43 -22.54
CA LEU A 861 30.24 -0.87 -22.02
C LEU A 861 31.76 -1.10 -22.16
N GLN A 862 32.55 -0.10 -22.57
CA GLN A 862 34.02 -0.23 -22.70
C GLN A 862 34.77 -0.67 -21.42
N GLU A 863 34.10 -0.73 -20.27
CA GLU A 863 34.63 -1.22 -18.98
C GLU A 863 34.06 -2.58 -18.51
N ARG A 864 33.20 -3.26 -19.29
CA ARG A 864 32.64 -4.58 -18.93
C ARG A 864 33.17 -5.69 -19.83
N LEU A 865 34.08 -6.49 -19.29
CA LEU A 865 34.30 -7.86 -19.73
C LEU A 865 33.24 -8.76 -19.07
N LEU A 866 32.37 -9.35 -19.87
CA LEU A 866 31.51 -10.47 -19.52
C LEU A 866 31.71 -11.52 -20.62
N ASP A 867 31.97 -12.77 -20.26
CA ASP A 867 32.56 -13.78 -21.16
C ASP A 867 31.66 -14.25 -22.33
N TYR A 868 30.46 -13.66 -22.46
CA TYR A 868 29.40 -14.08 -23.38
C TYR A 868 28.61 -12.93 -24.03
N GLU A 869 28.67 -11.68 -23.54
CA GLU A 869 28.08 -10.51 -24.24
C GLU A 869 29.18 -9.66 -24.88
N THR A 870 29.15 -9.53 -26.20
CA THR A 870 30.09 -8.66 -26.92
C THR A 870 29.74 -7.18 -26.68
N ASN A 871 30.71 -6.29 -26.87
CA ASN A 871 30.48 -4.83 -26.82
C ASN A 871 29.64 -4.27 -27.99
N VAL A 872 28.99 -5.13 -28.78
CA VAL A 872 28.21 -4.78 -29.97
C VAL A 872 26.71 -4.95 -29.69
N PHE A 873 25.93 -3.92 -30.00
CA PHE A 873 24.47 -3.99 -30.01
C PHE A 873 23.90 -4.07 -31.43
N ILE A 874 22.77 -4.76 -31.56
CA ILE A 874 22.01 -4.85 -32.80
C ILE A 874 20.93 -3.76 -32.86
N ALA A 875 20.78 -3.12 -34.02
CA ALA A 875 19.77 -2.10 -34.28
C ALA A 875 19.11 -2.30 -35.66
N CYS A 876 17.85 -1.90 -35.80
CA CYS A 876 17.11 -1.95 -37.06
C CYS A 876 17.83 -1.19 -38.18
N LYS A 877 18.11 -1.83 -39.33
CA LYS A 877 18.76 -1.18 -40.49
C LYS A 877 17.98 0.04 -41.00
N ILE A 878 16.64 -0.03 -41.00
CA ILE A 878 15.75 1.00 -41.56
C ILE A 878 15.76 2.30 -40.73
N CYS A 879 15.71 2.20 -39.39
CA CYS A 879 15.42 3.36 -38.53
C CYS A 879 16.42 3.63 -37.40
N GLY A 880 17.39 2.74 -37.16
CA GLY A 880 18.38 2.85 -36.08
C GLY A 880 17.87 2.46 -34.68
N GLN A 881 16.64 1.96 -34.56
CA GLN A 881 16.07 1.48 -33.29
C GLN A 881 16.89 0.30 -32.73
N ARG A 882 17.46 0.43 -31.53
CA ARG A 882 18.13 -0.69 -30.85
C ARG A 882 17.14 -1.83 -30.61
N TRP A 883 17.58 -3.05 -30.91
CA TRP A 883 16.81 -4.29 -30.79
C TRP A 883 17.33 -5.21 -29.67
N GLY A 884 18.64 -5.28 -29.46
CA GLY A 884 19.25 -6.31 -28.58
C GLY A 884 20.72 -6.09 -28.24
N SER A 885 21.45 -7.19 -28.12
CA SER A 885 22.92 -7.31 -27.98
C SER A 885 23.41 -8.50 -28.84
N MET A 886 24.68 -8.48 -29.30
CA MET A 886 25.32 -9.67 -29.89
C MET A 886 25.95 -10.53 -28.78
N MET A 887 25.58 -11.81 -28.72
CA MET A 887 26.03 -12.78 -27.72
C MET A 887 26.96 -13.81 -28.38
N LEU A 888 28.02 -14.22 -27.69
CA LEU A 888 28.92 -15.30 -28.12
C LEU A 888 28.61 -16.54 -27.28
N PHE A 889 28.31 -17.68 -27.91
CA PHE A 889 27.99 -18.93 -27.24
C PHE A 889 28.74 -20.09 -27.90
N HIS A 890 29.69 -20.69 -27.17
CA HIS A 890 30.60 -21.74 -27.66
C HIS A 890 31.26 -21.42 -29.02
N GLY A 891 31.62 -20.16 -29.27
CA GLY A 891 32.27 -19.72 -30.50
C GLY A 891 31.32 -19.27 -31.63
N LEU A 892 30.00 -19.49 -31.49
CA LEU A 892 29.00 -18.99 -32.42
C LEU A 892 28.40 -17.65 -31.95
N GLU A 893 28.25 -16.71 -32.86
CA GLU A 893 27.59 -15.42 -32.60
C GLU A 893 26.07 -15.50 -32.80
N PHE A 894 25.30 -15.10 -31.79
CA PHE A 894 23.84 -15.07 -31.84
C PHE A 894 23.26 -13.68 -31.48
N PRO A 895 22.28 -13.17 -32.25
CA PRO A 895 21.58 -11.93 -31.92
C PRO A 895 20.56 -12.14 -30.80
N CYS A 896 20.89 -11.69 -29.58
CA CYS A 896 20.01 -11.78 -28.41
C CYS A 896 18.99 -10.63 -28.39
N LEU A 897 17.69 -10.95 -28.35
CA LEU A 897 16.58 -10.01 -28.51
C LEU A 897 16.06 -9.48 -27.17
N HIS A 898 15.89 -8.15 -27.06
CA HIS A 898 15.27 -7.51 -25.89
C HIS A 898 13.81 -7.14 -26.19
N VAL A 899 12.86 -7.98 -25.73
CA VAL A 899 11.41 -7.88 -26.08
C VAL A 899 10.79 -6.48 -25.96
N LYS A 900 11.25 -5.65 -25.01
CA LYS A 900 10.84 -4.26 -24.82
C LYS A 900 10.98 -3.36 -26.07
N ASN A 901 11.87 -3.73 -26.99
CA ASN A 901 12.19 -3.00 -28.23
C ASN A 901 11.27 -3.37 -29.41
N PHE A 902 10.30 -4.25 -29.21
CA PHE A 902 9.40 -4.77 -30.24
C PHE A 902 7.94 -4.57 -29.88
N VAL A 903 7.07 -4.61 -30.89
CA VAL A 903 5.64 -4.86 -30.72
C VAL A 903 5.41 -6.34 -30.96
N VAL A 904 4.70 -7.00 -30.04
CA VAL A 904 4.40 -8.43 -30.15
C VAL A 904 2.95 -8.60 -30.55
N ALA A 905 2.70 -9.15 -31.74
CA ALA A 905 1.37 -9.60 -32.14
C ALA A 905 1.19 -11.07 -31.70
N TYR A 906 0.08 -11.35 -31.01
CA TYR A 906 -0.26 -12.69 -30.54
C TYR A 906 -1.77 -12.92 -30.69
N ASN A 907 -2.17 -14.00 -31.39
CA ASN A 907 -3.58 -14.28 -31.71
C ASN A 907 -4.33 -13.05 -32.25
N GLY A 908 -3.73 -12.36 -33.22
CA GLY A 908 -4.24 -11.13 -33.83
C GLY A 908 -4.21 -9.87 -32.94
N LYS A 909 -3.91 -9.99 -31.64
CA LYS A 909 -3.89 -8.86 -30.70
C LYS A 909 -2.47 -8.29 -30.57
N LYS A 910 -2.32 -6.99 -30.85
CA LYS A 910 -1.06 -6.24 -30.66
C LYS A 910 -0.82 -5.91 -29.18
N ILE A 911 0.27 -6.44 -28.63
CA ILE A 911 0.81 -6.14 -27.30
C ILE A 911 1.89 -5.07 -27.47
N SER A 912 1.53 -3.79 -27.34
CA SER A 912 2.44 -2.64 -27.52
C SER A 912 3.36 -2.35 -26.32
N ASN A 913 3.26 -3.12 -25.24
CA ASN A 913 4.06 -2.97 -24.04
C ASN A 913 4.31 -4.34 -23.40
N CYS A 914 5.08 -5.20 -24.08
CA CYS A 914 5.70 -6.36 -23.43
C CYS A 914 7.07 -5.92 -22.86
N THR A 915 7.31 -6.06 -21.56
CA THR A 915 8.58 -5.61 -20.93
C THR A 915 9.52 -6.76 -20.57
N ARG A 916 8.96 -7.96 -20.36
CA ARG A 916 9.67 -9.19 -19.99
C ARG A 916 9.08 -10.37 -20.77
N TRP A 917 9.93 -11.29 -21.22
CA TRP A 917 9.53 -12.49 -21.98
C TRP A 917 8.42 -13.28 -21.27
N ASN A 918 8.46 -13.37 -19.94
CA ASN A 918 7.50 -14.08 -19.07
C ASN A 918 6.08 -13.48 -19.06
N GLU A 919 5.85 -12.32 -19.71
CA GLU A 919 4.52 -11.75 -19.92
C GLU A 919 3.78 -12.49 -21.05
N LEU A 920 4.51 -13.08 -22.00
CA LEU A 920 3.98 -13.96 -23.05
C LEU A 920 3.67 -15.33 -22.44
N ALA A 921 2.50 -15.88 -22.73
CA ALA A 921 2.05 -17.18 -22.22
C ALA A 921 2.50 -18.34 -23.14
N ILE A 922 3.78 -18.36 -23.51
CA ILE A 922 4.30 -19.12 -24.66
C ILE A 922 5.66 -19.73 -24.29
N GLN A 923 5.93 -20.95 -24.75
CA GLN A 923 7.22 -21.64 -24.55
C GLN A 923 7.98 -21.64 -25.87
N PHE A 924 9.21 -21.14 -25.87
CA PHE A 924 10.14 -21.23 -27.00
C PHE A 924 11.09 -22.42 -26.79
N PRO A 925 11.55 -23.11 -27.85
CA PRO A 925 12.49 -24.23 -27.73
C PRO A 925 13.86 -23.80 -27.19
N ALA A 926 14.63 -24.74 -26.64
CA ALA A 926 16.04 -24.52 -26.31
C ALA A 926 16.91 -24.49 -27.58
N LEU A 927 18.10 -23.87 -27.50
CA LEU A 927 19.04 -23.82 -28.63
C LEU A 927 19.58 -25.21 -29.01
N ASP A 928 19.42 -25.61 -30.27
CA ASP A 928 20.18 -26.74 -30.84
C ASP A 928 21.54 -26.24 -31.37
N TYR A 929 22.53 -26.24 -30.48
CA TYR A 929 23.90 -25.87 -30.82
C TYR A 929 24.53 -26.80 -31.86
N VAL A 930 24.23 -28.11 -31.83
CA VAL A 930 24.87 -29.10 -32.71
C VAL A 930 24.41 -28.90 -34.15
N HIS A 931 23.11 -28.67 -34.36
CA HIS A 931 22.55 -28.30 -35.65
C HIS A 931 23.21 -27.04 -36.22
N HIS A 932 23.27 -25.95 -35.43
CA HIS A 932 23.81 -24.68 -35.93
C HIS A 932 25.33 -24.70 -36.14
N ALA A 933 26.10 -25.38 -35.29
CA ALA A 933 27.54 -25.58 -35.52
C ALA A 933 27.81 -26.37 -36.80
N SER A 934 27.00 -27.42 -37.08
CA SER A 934 27.12 -28.22 -38.30
C SER A 934 26.88 -27.40 -39.57
N GLN A 935 25.89 -26.48 -39.54
CA GLN A 935 25.61 -25.57 -40.66
C GLN A 935 26.78 -24.62 -40.95
N VAL A 936 27.44 -24.09 -39.92
CA VAL A 936 28.57 -23.16 -40.08
C VAL A 936 29.79 -23.86 -40.68
N VAL A 937 30.12 -25.07 -40.22
CA VAL A 937 31.23 -25.87 -40.78
C VAL A 937 30.94 -26.25 -42.25
N GLN A 938 29.71 -26.65 -42.57
CA GLN A 938 29.32 -26.94 -43.95
C GLN A 938 29.45 -25.70 -44.86
N SER A 939 29.16 -24.50 -44.36
CA SER A 939 29.35 -23.27 -45.15
C SER A 939 30.80 -22.83 -45.34
N SER A 940 31.77 -23.28 -44.51
CA SER A 940 33.19 -23.02 -44.76
C SER A 940 33.79 -23.98 -45.80
N ASP A 941 33.36 -25.24 -45.81
CA ASP A 941 33.84 -26.24 -46.78
C ASP A 941 33.48 -25.86 -48.24
N ASP A 942 32.36 -25.15 -48.43
CA ASP A 942 31.90 -24.60 -49.73
C ASP A 942 32.64 -23.30 -50.15
N GLU A 943 33.34 -22.59 -49.25
CA GLU A 943 34.16 -21.41 -49.60
C GLU A 943 35.63 -21.78 -49.89
N ASP A 944 36.19 -22.80 -49.22
CA ASP A 944 37.55 -23.33 -49.48
C ASP A 944 37.66 -24.12 -50.81
N THR A 945 36.62 -24.13 -51.65
CA THR A 945 36.55 -24.89 -52.92
C THR A 945 36.23 -24.07 -54.19
N GLN A 946 36.42 -22.73 -54.17
CA GLN A 946 36.32 -21.85 -55.35
C GLN A 946 37.64 -21.24 -55.82
#